data_AF-A0A971BLH5-F1
#
_entry.id   AF-A0A971BLH5-F1
#
_cell.length_a   1.000
_cell.length_b   1.000
_cell.length_c   1.000
_cell.angle_alpha   90.00
_cell.angle_beta   90.00
_cell.angle_gamma   90.00
#
_symmetry.space_group_name_H-M   'P 1'
#
loop_
_entity.id
_entity.type
_entity.pdbx_description
1 polymer ?
#
loop_
_entity_poly.entity_id
_entity_poly.type
_entity_poly.pdbx_seq_one_letter_code
_entity_poly.pdbx_strand_id
1 'polypeptide(L)'
;MDERARMEELVALVSKYAHAYYVLDDPLVPDAEYDALFDELVALELKLGVVLPDSPTQRVGGAVLEGFEKHAHLSRLFSLEKCKDMQSLRQWDARIRGMIGGGPIDYVLEYKFDGLTINLTYEGGALTTAATRGNGVVGEVITAQARTIRSIPLSVKFRGRMEVQGEAMMRLSVLKEYNETAAVPLKNARNAAAGALRNLDVNEAARRRLDAFFYGVGYIEGRGFATHVETLKFLKENGFSVNPYYRRIRSIDEAEEHLLEIEKKRDALDYLIDGAVLKVNETALREALGYTGRGPRWAMAYKFRPQERTTVVKDVVWQVGRTGKLTPLALVQPVELGGATVRRATLNNWGDIQRKGVDVGSKVWIRRSNDVIPEITGVAEGGEAGTEPVEKPAVCPSCGAEVVERGANIFCPNSSGCREQVVWALVHYASRDAMDIETFNEKTARQLYDTLGVRDAADLYALNREALAALPGFAEKKADNLIKAVEKSRYRPLNRFLYALGIPNVGVRTAQDIAAEFGTLRAVREAGPEDLVRIRDVGDVVAGSVAGYFADANNHRLLERLLEAGVAPGQETPAKGGGALEGRTFVFTGTLPTLERREASRIVERLGGKTAGSVSRNTDYVVAGEAAGSKLARALELGVPVLDEAAF
;
A
#
# COMPACT_ATOMS: atom_id res chain seq x y z
N MET A 1 -19.83 -48.02 6.74
CA MET A 1 -19.59 -46.91 5.80
C MET A 1 -18.12 -46.86 5.51
N ASP A 2 -17.74 -46.58 4.27
CA ASP A 2 -16.35 -46.23 3.93
C ASP A 2 -15.92 -45.05 4.82
N GLU A 3 -14.80 -45.17 5.54
CA GLU A 3 -14.31 -44.15 6.47
C GLU A 3 -14.07 -42.83 5.74
N ARG A 4 -13.71 -42.88 4.44
CA ARG A 4 -13.59 -41.69 3.61
C ARG A 4 -14.94 -41.03 3.32
N ALA A 5 -15.99 -41.81 3.04
CA ALA A 5 -17.33 -41.29 2.82
C ALA A 5 -17.90 -40.63 4.09
N ARG A 6 -17.60 -41.18 5.28
CA ARG A 6 -17.96 -40.56 6.55
C ARG A 6 -17.20 -39.25 6.78
N MET A 7 -15.94 -39.17 6.39
CA MET A 7 -15.14 -37.94 6.46
C MET A 7 -15.75 -36.83 5.58
N GLU A 8 -16.14 -37.16 4.35
CA GLU A 8 -16.82 -36.21 3.44
C GLU A 8 -18.18 -35.75 3.99
N GLU A 9 -18.94 -36.66 4.60
CA GLU A 9 -20.21 -36.33 5.27
C GLU A 9 -20.00 -35.39 6.47
N LEU A 10 -19.03 -35.69 7.33
CA LEU A 10 -18.69 -34.86 8.50
C LEU A 10 -18.21 -33.46 8.06
N VAL A 11 -17.35 -33.37 7.05
CA VAL A 11 -16.93 -32.08 6.48
C VAL A 11 -18.15 -31.28 5.99
N ALA A 12 -19.10 -31.92 5.30
CA ALA A 12 -20.30 -31.26 4.81
C ALA A 12 -21.22 -30.79 5.96
N LEU A 13 -21.45 -31.62 6.98
CA LEU A 13 -22.28 -31.29 8.14
C LEU A 13 -21.69 -30.18 9.00
N VAL A 14 -20.42 -30.31 9.39
CA VAL A 14 -19.71 -29.31 10.20
C VAL A 14 -19.63 -27.99 9.44
N SER A 15 -19.35 -28.01 8.13
CA SER A 15 -19.34 -26.80 7.31
C SER A 15 -20.73 -26.14 7.22
N LYS A 16 -21.79 -26.94 7.09
CA LYS A 16 -23.18 -26.44 7.08
C LYS A 16 -23.55 -25.77 8.39
N TYR A 17 -23.22 -26.40 9.52
CA TYR A 17 -23.51 -25.85 10.86
C TYR A 17 -22.67 -24.60 11.15
N ALA A 18 -21.38 -24.63 10.80
CA ALA A 18 -20.53 -23.44 10.87
C ALA A 18 -21.09 -22.29 10.01
N HIS A 19 -21.54 -22.56 8.79
CA HIS A 19 -22.17 -21.54 7.95
C HIS A 19 -23.45 -20.99 8.59
N ALA A 20 -24.33 -21.85 9.10
CA ALA A 20 -25.55 -21.39 9.76
C ALA A 20 -25.27 -20.50 10.99
N TYR A 21 -24.28 -20.88 11.80
CA TYR A 21 -23.86 -20.11 12.97
C TYR A 21 -23.16 -18.79 12.58
N TYR A 22 -22.05 -18.87 11.84
CA TYR A 22 -21.16 -17.71 11.61
C TYR A 22 -21.59 -16.80 10.46
N VAL A 23 -22.40 -17.28 9.52
CA VAL A 23 -22.82 -16.52 8.33
C VAL A 23 -24.28 -16.13 8.38
N LEU A 24 -25.17 -17.04 8.82
CA LEU A 24 -26.61 -16.78 8.85
C LEU A 24 -27.09 -16.24 10.19
N ASP A 25 -26.27 -16.33 11.25
CA ASP A 25 -26.65 -15.99 12.63
C ASP A 25 -27.89 -16.78 13.09
N ASP A 26 -28.02 -18.03 12.62
CA ASP A 26 -29.16 -18.94 12.83
C ASP A 26 -28.66 -20.37 13.10
N PRO A 27 -28.16 -20.67 14.31
CA PRO A 27 -27.59 -21.96 14.64
C PRO A 27 -28.61 -23.11 14.51
N LEU A 28 -28.25 -24.13 13.71
CA LEU A 28 -29.11 -25.30 13.46
C LEU A 28 -29.00 -26.39 14.54
N VAL A 29 -27.90 -26.41 15.28
CA VAL A 29 -27.61 -27.39 16.35
C VAL A 29 -26.96 -26.69 17.55
N PRO A 30 -27.07 -27.22 18.77
CA PRO A 30 -26.36 -26.71 19.94
C PRO A 30 -24.84 -26.88 19.81
N ASP A 31 -24.07 -26.00 20.49
CA ASP A 31 -22.60 -26.01 20.46
C ASP A 31 -21.99 -27.38 20.81
N ALA A 32 -22.54 -28.08 21.80
CA ALA A 32 -22.05 -29.40 22.22
C ALA A 32 -22.19 -30.47 21.11
N GLU A 33 -23.21 -30.36 20.26
CA GLU A 33 -23.41 -31.29 19.13
C GLU A 33 -22.47 -30.95 17.98
N TYR A 34 -22.24 -29.66 17.73
CA TYR A 34 -21.24 -29.20 16.77
C TYR A 34 -19.83 -29.68 17.15
N ASP A 35 -19.45 -29.50 18.42
CA ASP A 35 -18.13 -29.89 18.94
C ASP A 35 -17.93 -31.40 18.84
N ALA A 36 -18.94 -32.22 19.16
CA ALA A 36 -18.87 -33.68 19.03
C ALA A 36 -18.62 -34.13 17.58
N LEU A 37 -19.29 -33.51 16.60
CA LEU A 37 -19.08 -33.82 15.18
C LEU A 37 -17.72 -33.33 14.66
N PHE A 38 -17.24 -32.20 15.19
CA PHE A 38 -15.90 -31.69 14.88
C PHE A 38 -14.81 -32.61 15.45
N ASP A 39 -14.96 -33.07 16.68
CA ASP A 39 -14.04 -34.02 17.32
C ASP A 39 -14.02 -35.38 16.60
N GLU A 40 -15.19 -35.86 16.13
CA GLU A 40 -15.28 -37.06 15.29
C GLU A 40 -14.49 -36.88 13.99
N LEU A 41 -14.62 -35.72 13.33
CA LEU A 41 -13.88 -35.40 12.10
C LEU A 41 -12.37 -35.37 12.35
N VAL A 42 -11.91 -34.72 13.42
CA VAL A 42 -10.49 -34.66 13.79
C VAL A 42 -9.93 -36.06 14.06
N ALA A 43 -10.66 -36.90 14.79
CA ALA A 43 -10.24 -38.28 15.07
C ALA A 43 -10.13 -39.12 13.79
N LEU A 44 -11.04 -38.90 12.84
CA LEU A 44 -11.08 -39.61 11.56
C LEU A 44 -9.93 -39.18 10.63
N GLU A 45 -9.64 -37.88 10.53
CA GLU A 45 -8.50 -37.35 9.78
C GLU A 45 -7.16 -37.86 10.32
N LEU A 46 -7.01 -37.90 11.65
CA LEU A 46 -5.85 -38.48 12.33
C LEU A 46 -5.69 -39.97 12.03
N LYS A 47 -6.79 -40.73 12.06
CA LYS A 47 -6.80 -42.16 11.78
C LYS A 47 -6.40 -42.48 10.33
N LEU A 48 -6.90 -41.69 9.38
CA LEU A 48 -6.67 -41.92 7.95
C LEU A 48 -5.37 -41.28 7.44
N GLY A 49 -4.80 -40.32 8.17
CA GLY A 49 -3.64 -39.55 7.73
C GLY A 49 -3.93 -38.63 6.53
N VAL A 50 -5.20 -38.33 6.27
CA VAL A 50 -5.67 -37.51 5.15
C VAL A 50 -6.58 -36.41 5.69
N VAL A 51 -6.32 -35.18 5.29
CA VAL A 51 -7.18 -34.01 5.58
C VAL A 51 -7.76 -33.52 4.26
N LEU A 52 -9.08 -33.42 4.16
CA LEU A 52 -9.72 -32.91 2.96
C LEU A 52 -9.42 -31.41 2.76
N PRO A 53 -9.14 -30.93 1.53
CA PRO A 53 -8.77 -29.53 1.26
C PRO A 53 -9.74 -28.46 1.81
N ASP A 54 -11.02 -28.80 1.93
CA ASP A 54 -12.10 -27.95 2.41
C ASP A 54 -12.54 -28.26 3.84
N SER A 55 -11.80 -29.12 4.55
CA SER A 55 -12.12 -29.51 5.92
C SER A 55 -12.08 -28.31 6.89
N PRO A 56 -13.10 -28.14 7.76
CA PRO A 56 -13.11 -27.14 8.82
C PRO A 56 -11.93 -27.23 9.80
N THR A 57 -11.27 -28.40 9.91
CA THR A 57 -10.09 -28.58 10.78
C THR A 57 -8.87 -27.80 10.30
N GLN A 58 -8.80 -27.48 8.99
CA GLN A 58 -7.76 -26.63 8.42
C GLN A 58 -7.84 -25.15 8.85
N ARG A 59 -8.87 -24.77 9.62
CA ARG A 59 -9.00 -23.42 10.18
C ARG A 59 -8.16 -23.21 11.44
N VAL A 60 -7.63 -24.27 12.05
CA VAL A 60 -6.78 -24.18 13.25
C VAL A 60 -5.36 -23.78 12.84
N GLY A 61 -4.85 -22.68 13.42
CA GLY A 61 -3.48 -22.22 13.18
C GLY A 61 -2.45 -23.22 13.73
N GLY A 62 -1.27 -23.24 13.13
CA GLY A 62 -0.18 -24.12 13.56
C GLY A 62 1.18 -23.77 12.96
N ALA A 63 1.19 -23.11 11.81
CA ALA A 63 2.41 -22.65 11.17
C ALA A 63 2.73 -21.19 11.53
N VAL A 64 4.01 -20.94 11.85
CA VAL A 64 4.60 -19.59 11.79
C VAL A 64 5.19 -19.43 10.40
N LEU A 65 4.75 -18.42 9.67
CA LEU A 65 5.22 -18.15 8.30
C LEU A 65 6.59 -17.43 8.32
N GLU A 66 7.46 -17.74 7.35
CA GLU A 66 8.75 -17.05 7.20
C GLU A 66 8.61 -15.60 6.68
N GLY A 67 7.50 -15.32 5.99
CA GLY A 67 7.21 -14.02 5.38
C GLY A 67 5.92 -14.03 4.56
N PHE A 68 5.60 -12.90 3.96
CA PHE A 68 4.45 -12.76 3.05
C PHE A 68 4.91 -12.75 1.60
N GLU A 69 4.32 -13.63 0.79
CA GLU A 69 4.51 -13.64 -0.67
C GLU A 69 3.66 -12.56 -1.34
N LYS A 70 4.06 -12.15 -2.54
CA LYS A 70 3.30 -11.20 -3.36
C LYS A 70 2.30 -11.95 -4.23
N HIS A 71 1.09 -11.41 -4.32
CA HIS A 71 0.03 -11.93 -5.19
C HIS A 71 -0.41 -10.86 -6.18
N ALA A 72 -0.41 -11.16 -7.47
CA ALA A 72 -0.98 -10.29 -8.50
C ALA A 72 -2.47 -10.61 -8.65
N HIS A 73 -3.33 -9.61 -8.42
CA HIS A 73 -4.78 -9.78 -8.52
C HIS A 73 -5.20 -9.95 -9.99
N LEU A 74 -6.19 -10.82 -10.25
CA LEU A 74 -6.76 -11.01 -11.58
C LEU A 74 -7.51 -9.76 -12.08
N SER A 75 -8.04 -8.98 -11.15
CA SER A 75 -8.66 -7.68 -11.44
C SER A 75 -8.16 -6.59 -10.49
N ARG A 76 -8.02 -5.38 -11.01
CA ARG A 76 -7.48 -4.25 -10.23
C ARG A 76 -8.46 -3.83 -9.13
N LEU A 77 -7.96 -3.75 -7.90
CA LEU A 77 -8.69 -3.28 -6.72
C LEU A 77 -8.56 -1.76 -6.57
N PHE A 78 -9.62 -1.04 -6.90
CA PHE A 78 -9.65 0.41 -6.83
C PHE A 78 -9.97 0.95 -5.44
N SER A 79 -9.53 2.19 -5.16
CA SER A 79 -10.09 2.99 -4.06
C SER A 79 -11.40 3.60 -4.51
N LEU A 80 -12.24 4.01 -3.56
CA LEU A 80 -13.43 4.80 -3.85
C LEU A 80 -13.13 6.31 -3.75
N GLU A 81 -13.72 7.10 -4.65
CA GLU A 81 -13.87 8.53 -4.44
C GLU A 81 -14.76 8.76 -3.21
N LYS A 82 -14.56 9.87 -2.51
CA LYS A 82 -15.25 10.14 -1.24
C LYS A 82 -15.88 11.53 -1.21
N CYS A 83 -17.05 11.62 -0.61
CA CYS A 83 -17.72 12.86 -0.26
C CYS A 83 -18.04 12.90 1.24
N LYS A 84 -18.34 14.10 1.77
CA LYS A 84 -18.63 14.34 3.20
C LYS A 84 -19.94 15.10 3.45
N ASP A 85 -20.62 15.45 2.37
CA ASP A 85 -21.85 16.23 2.38
C ASP A 85 -22.70 15.87 1.17
N MET A 86 -23.99 16.15 1.31
CA MET A 86 -24.98 15.82 0.30
C MET A 86 -24.87 16.66 -0.96
N GLN A 87 -24.31 17.87 -0.88
CA GLN A 87 -24.07 18.71 -2.06
C GLN A 87 -23.06 18.04 -3.00
N SER A 88 -21.95 17.54 -2.44
CA SER A 88 -20.92 16.80 -3.16
C SER A 88 -21.47 15.51 -3.76
N LEU A 89 -22.35 14.81 -3.04
CA LEU A 89 -23.02 13.60 -3.56
C LEU A 89 -23.96 13.92 -4.75
N ARG A 90 -24.73 15.01 -4.66
CA ARG A 90 -25.57 15.51 -5.76
C ARG A 90 -24.75 15.93 -6.98
N GLN A 91 -23.60 16.58 -6.77
CA GLN A 91 -22.68 16.94 -7.87
C GLN A 91 -22.11 15.69 -8.56
N TRP A 92 -21.80 14.64 -7.80
CA TRP A 92 -21.37 13.37 -8.36
C TRP A 92 -22.46 12.72 -9.21
N ASP A 93 -23.71 12.65 -8.72
CA ASP A 93 -24.87 12.13 -9.46
C ASP A 93 -25.11 12.93 -10.77
N ALA A 94 -25.12 14.26 -10.69
CA ALA A 94 -25.28 15.12 -11.86
C ALA A 94 -24.18 14.88 -12.90
N ARG A 95 -22.93 14.70 -12.45
CA ARG A 95 -21.78 14.42 -13.32
C ARG A 95 -21.94 13.08 -14.05
N ILE A 96 -22.35 12.01 -13.37
CA ILE A 96 -22.50 10.71 -14.01
C ILE A 96 -23.74 10.63 -14.90
N ARG A 97 -24.85 11.30 -14.53
CA ARG A 97 -26.03 11.46 -15.40
C ARG A 97 -25.68 12.18 -16.70
N GLY A 98 -24.88 13.24 -16.62
CA GLY A 98 -24.41 13.97 -17.80
C GLY A 98 -23.57 13.11 -18.73
N MET A 99 -22.74 12.20 -18.19
CA MET A 99 -21.91 11.29 -19.01
C MET A 99 -22.71 10.25 -19.78
N ILE A 100 -23.87 9.83 -19.26
CA ILE A 100 -24.72 8.81 -19.90
C ILE A 100 -25.86 9.40 -20.76
N GLY A 101 -25.86 10.73 -20.98
CA GLY A 101 -26.87 11.39 -21.81
C GLY A 101 -28.20 11.67 -21.10
N GLY A 102 -28.25 11.60 -19.77
CA GLY A 102 -29.45 11.77 -18.97
C GLY A 102 -30.24 10.47 -18.75
N GLY A 103 -31.22 10.51 -17.85
CA GLY A 103 -32.04 9.35 -17.48
C GLY A 103 -32.01 9.01 -15.97
N PRO A 104 -32.90 8.12 -15.51
CA PRO A 104 -32.86 7.60 -14.15
C PRO A 104 -31.66 6.64 -13.99
N ILE A 105 -31.05 6.65 -12.81
CA ILE A 105 -29.99 5.71 -12.43
C ILE A 105 -30.47 4.96 -11.19
N ASP A 106 -30.47 3.63 -11.25
CA ASP A 106 -30.69 2.78 -10.08
C ASP A 106 -29.37 2.60 -9.34
N TYR A 107 -29.39 2.78 -8.03
CA TYR A 107 -28.23 2.66 -7.16
C TYR A 107 -28.43 1.54 -6.13
N VAL A 108 -27.33 1.09 -5.55
CA VAL A 108 -27.31 0.26 -4.34
C VAL A 108 -26.49 0.99 -3.29
N LEU A 109 -27.10 1.22 -2.13
CA LEU A 109 -26.44 1.76 -0.94
C LEU A 109 -26.09 0.62 0.01
N GLU A 110 -24.84 0.56 0.45
CA GLU A 110 -24.28 -0.45 1.34
C GLU A 110 -23.51 0.22 2.49
N TYR A 111 -23.39 -0.45 3.64
CA TYR A 111 -22.42 -0.03 4.65
C TYR A 111 -21.00 0.05 4.10
N LYS A 112 -20.27 1.08 4.52
CA LYS A 112 -18.83 1.18 4.31
C LYS A 112 -18.12 0.66 5.55
N PHE A 113 -17.76 -0.61 5.51
CA PHE A 113 -17.05 -1.27 6.61
C PHE A 113 -15.67 -0.64 6.84
N ASP A 114 -15.28 -0.57 8.11
CA ASP A 114 -14.00 -0.02 8.55
C ASP A 114 -13.07 -1.15 9.01
N GLY A 115 -12.53 -1.90 8.04
CA GLY A 115 -11.68 -3.06 8.26
C GLY A 115 -10.43 -3.07 7.39
N LEU A 116 -10.06 -4.26 6.93
CA LEU A 116 -9.04 -4.48 5.90
C LEU A 116 -9.64 -5.25 4.72
N THR A 117 -9.48 -4.70 3.53
CA THR A 117 -9.88 -5.37 2.29
C THR A 117 -9.11 -6.67 2.07
N ILE A 118 -9.86 -7.74 1.80
CA ILE A 118 -9.38 -9.07 1.42
C ILE A 118 -9.91 -9.43 0.03
N ASN A 119 -9.10 -10.11 -0.77
CA ASN A 119 -9.47 -10.64 -2.08
C ASN A 119 -9.23 -12.15 -2.09
N LEU A 120 -10.26 -12.93 -2.39
CA LEU A 120 -10.25 -14.39 -2.30
C LEU A 120 -10.36 -15.01 -3.68
N THR A 121 -9.37 -15.82 -4.07
CA THR A 121 -9.39 -16.62 -5.30
C THR A 121 -9.93 -18.01 -5.02
N TYR A 122 -10.96 -18.39 -5.78
CA TYR A 122 -11.49 -19.75 -5.81
C TYR A 122 -11.26 -20.38 -7.17
N GLU A 123 -10.86 -21.66 -7.17
CA GLU A 123 -10.67 -22.48 -8.38
C GLU A 123 -11.25 -23.88 -8.12
N GLY A 124 -12.05 -24.41 -9.05
CA GLY A 124 -12.72 -25.71 -8.84
C GLY A 124 -13.75 -25.71 -7.70
N GLY A 125 -14.09 -24.52 -7.18
CA GLY A 125 -14.89 -24.34 -5.97
C GLY A 125 -14.11 -24.37 -4.66
N ALA A 126 -12.78 -24.50 -4.65
CA ALA A 126 -11.97 -24.45 -3.43
C ALA A 126 -11.25 -23.11 -3.28
N LEU A 127 -11.10 -22.61 -2.05
CA LEU A 127 -10.30 -21.42 -1.73
C LEU A 127 -8.81 -21.74 -1.92
N THR A 128 -8.22 -21.19 -2.99
CA THR A 128 -6.80 -21.40 -3.31
C THR A 128 -5.91 -20.31 -2.74
N THR A 129 -6.32 -19.05 -2.86
CA THR A 129 -5.52 -17.90 -2.41
C THR A 129 -6.39 -16.85 -1.73
N ALA A 130 -5.89 -16.26 -0.65
CA ALA A 130 -6.39 -14.99 -0.14
C ALA A 130 -5.27 -13.95 -0.19
N ALA A 131 -5.57 -12.72 -0.55
CA ALA A 131 -4.59 -11.65 -0.61
C ALA A 131 -5.12 -10.33 -0.01
N THR A 132 -4.22 -9.55 0.57
CA THR A 132 -4.53 -8.15 0.93
C THR A 132 -4.63 -7.30 -0.33
N ARG A 133 -5.25 -6.13 -0.22
CA ARG A 133 -5.31 -5.20 -1.35
C ARG A 133 -3.94 -4.75 -1.90
N GLY A 134 -2.97 -4.51 -1.03
CA GLY A 134 -1.68 -3.93 -1.38
C GLY A 134 -1.80 -2.60 -2.14
N ASN A 135 -1.18 -2.49 -3.32
CA ASN A 135 -1.30 -1.29 -4.18
C ASN A 135 -2.51 -1.33 -5.14
N GLY A 136 -3.35 -2.35 -5.03
CA GLY A 136 -4.51 -2.61 -5.87
C GLY A 136 -4.23 -3.46 -7.11
N VAL A 137 -2.97 -3.70 -7.47
CA VAL A 137 -2.55 -4.65 -8.52
C VAL A 137 -1.81 -5.83 -7.90
N VAL A 138 -0.99 -5.57 -6.89
CA VAL A 138 -0.22 -6.57 -6.15
C VAL A 138 -0.53 -6.43 -4.66
N GLY A 139 -0.97 -7.54 -4.07
CA GLY A 139 -1.25 -7.76 -2.66
C GLY A 139 -0.21 -8.66 -1.96
N GLU A 140 -0.43 -8.91 -0.68
CA GLU A 140 0.29 -9.92 0.11
C GLU A 140 -0.59 -11.15 0.28
N VAL A 141 -0.04 -12.35 0.09
CA VAL A 141 -0.75 -13.63 0.33
C VAL A 141 -1.02 -13.79 1.82
N ILE A 142 -2.29 -13.94 2.20
CA ILE A 142 -2.78 -14.11 3.56
C ILE A 142 -3.71 -15.34 3.68
N THR A 143 -3.54 -16.33 2.82
CA THR A 143 -4.40 -17.53 2.75
C THR A 143 -4.50 -18.24 4.10
N ALA A 144 -3.38 -18.40 4.81
CA ALA A 144 -3.37 -19.09 6.10
C ALA A 144 -4.20 -18.33 7.16
N GLN A 145 -4.08 -17.00 7.21
CA GLN A 145 -4.83 -16.13 8.11
C GLN A 145 -6.31 -16.05 7.70
N ALA A 146 -6.61 -15.98 6.40
CA ALA A 146 -7.97 -15.94 5.91
C ALA A 146 -8.74 -17.23 6.24
N ARG A 147 -8.08 -18.40 6.19
CA ARG A 147 -8.70 -19.67 6.58
C ARG A 147 -9.18 -19.69 8.04
N THR A 148 -8.54 -18.94 8.94
CA THR A 148 -8.97 -18.86 10.34
C THR A 148 -10.28 -18.07 10.52
N ILE A 149 -10.72 -17.31 9.51
CA ILE A 149 -11.92 -16.48 9.56
C ILE A 149 -13.14 -17.34 9.23
N ARG A 150 -13.96 -17.64 10.25
CA ARG A 150 -15.04 -18.64 10.17
C ARG A 150 -16.12 -18.31 9.13
N SER A 151 -16.39 -17.04 8.90
CA SER A 151 -17.35 -16.56 7.90
C SER A 151 -16.86 -16.63 6.45
N ILE A 152 -15.59 -16.97 6.21
CA ILE A 152 -15.06 -17.23 4.87
C ILE A 152 -15.35 -18.69 4.48
N PRO A 153 -16.06 -18.96 3.38
CA PRO A 153 -16.28 -20.32 2.92
C PRO A 153 -14.96 -20.91 2.36
N LEU A 154 -14.55 -22.09 2.82
CA LEU A 154 -13.39 -22.79 2.24
C LEU A 154 -13.72 -23.43 0.89
N SER A 155 -15.00 -23.73 0.66
CA SER A 155 -15.54 -24.32 -0.55
C SER A 155 -16.84 -23.61 -0.96
N VAL A 156 -17.06 -23.46 -2.26
CA VAL A 156 -18.19 -22.75 -2.88
C VAL A 156 -18.78 -23.58 -4.01
N LYS A 157 -20.05 -23.31 -4.35
CA LYS A 157 -20.77 -24.08 -5.38
C LYS A 157 -20.24 -23.82 -6.80
N PHE A 158 -19.81 -22.58 -7.06
CA PHE A 158 -19.26 -22.21 -8.35
C PHE A 158 -17.92 -22.91 -8.60
N ARG A 159 -17.79 -23.60 -9.74
CA ARG A 159 -16.63 -24.44 -10.06
C ARG A 159 -15.58 -23.76 -10.95
N GLY A 160 -15.93 -22.66 -11.62
CA GLY A 160 -14.97 -21.88 -12.42
C GLY A 160 -14.03 -21.07 -11.53
N ARG A 161 -13.09 -20.37 -12.16
CA ARG A 161 -12.20 -19.45 -11.46
C ARG A 161 -12.90 -18.13 -11.11
N MET A 162 -12.77 -17.64 -9.88
CA MET A 162 -13.28 -16.32 -9.49
C MET A 162 -12.46 -15.64 -8.40
N GLU A 163 -12.46 -14.30 -8.40
CA GLU A 163 -11.95 -13.46 -7.31
C GLU A 163 -13.09 -12.69 -6.63
N VAL A 164 -13.22 -12.90 -5.32
CA VAL A 164 -14.27 -12.32 -4.48
C VAL A 164 -13.65 -11.30 -3.52
N GLN A 165 -14.18 -10.08 -3.55
CA GLN A 165 -13.75 -8.97 -2.70
C GLN A 165 -14.64 -8.84 -1.47
N GLY A 166 -13.99 -8.63 -0.32
CA GLY A 166 -14.65 -8.36 0.94
C GLY A 166 -13.81 -7.50 1.88
N GLU A 167 -14.36 -7.26 3.06
CA GLU A 167 -13.68 -6.57 4.16
C GLU A 167 -13.62 -7.52 5.36
N ALA A 168 -12.41 -7.78 5.86
CA ALA A 168 -12.21 -8.44 7.13
C ALA A 168 -12.22 -7.42 8.27
N MET A 169 -12.89 -7.73 9.38
CA MET A 169 -13.05 -6.86 10.53
C MET A 169 -13.07 -7.64 11.83
N MET A 170 -12.83 -6.94 12.93
CA MET A 170 -13.01 -7.50 14.27
C MET A 170 -14.29 -6.90 14.85
N ARG A 171 -15.18 -7.73 15.39
CA ARG A 171 -16.37 -7.25 16.09
C ARG A 171 -15.98 -6.50 17.38
N LEU A 172 -16.78 -5.52 17.79
CA LEU A 172 -16.51 -4.69 18.95
C LEU A 172 -16.64 -5.49 20.26
N SER A 173 -17.61 -6.39 20.32
CA SER A 173 -17.78 -7.39 21.39
C SER A 173 -16.54 -8.26 21.55
N VAL A 174 -16.03 -8.81 20.44
CA VAL A 174 -14.82 -9.65 20.39
C VAL A 174 -13.58 -8.85 20.79
N LEU A 175 -13.46 -7.59 20.35
CA LEU A 175 -12.37 -6.69 20.76
C LEU A 175 -12.39 -6.44 22.27
N LYS A 176 -13.58 -6.25 22.85
CA LYS A 176 -13.75 -6.07 24.29
C LYS A 176 -13.30 -7.32 25.05
N GLU A 177 -13.82 -8.50 24.70
CA GLU A 177 -13.46 -9.79 25.30
C GLU A 177 -11.94 -10.05 25.19
N TYR A 178 -11.34 -9.82 24.02
CA TYR A 178 -9.90 -9.96 23.82
C TYR A 178 -9.10 -9.05 24.76
N ASN A 179 -9.49 -7.78 24.86
CA ASN A 179 -8.77 -6.79 25.66
C ASN A 179 -8.88 -6.99 27.17
N GLU A 180 -9.88 -7.75 27.66
CA GLU A 180 -10.03 -8.09 29.08
C GLU A 180 -8.90 -9.00 29.57
N THR A 181 -8.34 -9.85 28.70
CA THR A 181 -7.32 -10.84 29.06
C THR A 181 -5.96 -10.59 28.40
N ALA A 182 -5.88 -9.66 27.44
CA ALA A 182 -4.65 -9.38 26.70
C ALA A 182 -3.62 -8.61 27.54
N ALA A 183 -2.36 -9.09 27.54
CA ALA A 183 -1.24 -8.38 28.16
C ALA A 183 -1.00 -6.99 27.56
N VAL A 184 -1.28 -6.82 26.26
CA VAL A 184 -1.28 -5.54 25.56
C VAL A 184 -2.60 -5.38 24.82
N PRO A 185 -3.50 -4.49 25.30
CA PRO A 185 -4.77 -4.24 24.64
C PRO A 185 -4.61 -3.70 23.23
N LEU A 186 -5.47 -4.18 22.33
CA LEU A 186 -5.63 -3.68 20.97
C LEU A 186 -6.37 -2.35 20.99
N LYS A 187 -5.84 -1.36 20.26
CA LYS A 187 -6.33 0.02 20.29
C LYS A 187 -7.70 0.20 19.62
N ASN A 188 -7.92 -0.43 18.47
CA ASN A 188 -9.20 -0.42 17.77
C ASN A 188 -9.37 -1.65 16.88
N ALA A 189 -10.62 -1.92 16.51
CA ALA A 189 -11.02 -3.06 15.70
C ALA A 189 -10.36 -3.08 14.31
N ARG A 190 -10.21 -1.92 13.65
CA ARG A 190 -9.57 -1.83 12.33
C ARG A 190 -8.11 -2.27 12.37
N ASN A 191 -7.33 -1.74 13.30
CA ASN A 191 -5.92 -2.09 13.50
C ASN A 191 -5.77 -3.52 14.01
N ALA A 192 -6.73 -4.00 14.81
CA ALA A 192 -6.78 -5.38 15.24
C ALA A 192 -6.94 -6.35 14.06
N ALA A 193 -7.87 -6.07 13.15
CA ALA A 193 -8.08 -6.85 11.94
C ALA A 193 -6.84 -6.81 11.03
N ALA A 194 -6.32 -5.61 10.74
CA ALA A 194 -5.13 -5.46 9.90
C ALA A 194 -3.90 -6.17 10.48
N GLY A 195 -3.71 -6.07 11.80
CA GLY A 195 -2.61 -6.73 12.49
C GLY A 195 -2.76 -8.25 12.58
N ALA A 196 -3.98 -8.80 12.59
CA ALA A 196 -4.18 -10.25 12.57
C ALA A 196 -3.89 -10.82 11.19
N LEU A 197 -4.42 -10.21 10.14
CA LEU A 197 -4.20 -10.66 8.77
C LEU A 197 -2.73 -10.58 8.34
N ARG A 198 -1.97 -9.66 8.94
CA ARG A 198 -0.53 -9.49 8.69
C ARG A 198 0.34 -10.07 9.80
N ASN A 199 -0.20 -11.00 10.59
CA ASN A 199 0.60 -11.72 11.57
C ASN A 199 1.22 -12.98 10.94
N LEU A 200 2.52 -13.17 11.13
CA LEU A 200 3.21 -14.37 10.67
C LEU A 200 2.82 -15.60 11.51
N ASP A 201 2.40 -15.39 12.77
CA ASP A 201 1.80 -16.44 13.59
C ASP A 201 0.29 -16.53 13.32
N VAL A 202 -0.11 -17.63 12.66
CA VAL A 202 -1.52 -17.88 12.30
C VAL A 202 -2.38 -18.09 13.55
N ASN A 203 -1.80 -18.56 14.67
CA ASN A 203 -2.54 -18.71 15.93
C ASN A 203 -2.97 -17.37 16.49
N GLU A 204 -2.11 -16.36 16.39
CA GLU A 204 -2.45 -15.00 16.79
C GLU A 204 -3.54 -14.39 15.89
N ALA A 205 -3.56 -14.74 14.60
CA ALA A 205 -4.66 -14.36 13.71
C ALA A 205 -5.99 -15.03 14.12
N ALA A 206 -5.96 -16.34 14.41
CA ALA A 206 -7.11 -17.11 14.85
C ALA A 206 -7.68 -16.61 16.20
N ARG A 207 -6.81 -16.28 17.16
CA ARG A 207 -7.19 -15.73 18.47
C ARG A 207 -7.99 -14.44 18.39
N ARG A 208 -7.78 -13.62 17.34
CA ARG A 208 -8.54 -12.38 17.16
C ARG A 208 -9.94 -12.58 16.61
N ARG A 209 -10.33 -13.82 16.28
CA ARG A 209 -11.70 -14.21 15.86
C ARG A 209 -12.30 -13.20 14.88
N LEU A 210 -11.56 -12.90 13.80
CA LEU A 210 -12.04 -11.97 12.78
C LEU A 210 -13.29 -12.51 12.09
N ASP A 211 -14.04 -11.56 11.53
CA ASP A 211 -15.21 -11.78 10.69
C ASP A 211 -14.99 -11.09 9.33
N ALA A 212 -15.78 -11.43 8.30
CA ALA A 212 -15.66 -10.85 6.98
C ALA A 212 -17.02 -10.71 6.28
N PHE A 213 -17.21 -9.58 5.59
CA PHE A 213 -18.35 -9.35 4.71
C PHE A 213 -17.89 -9.14 3.26
N PHE A 214 -18.62 -9.71 2.32
CA PHE A 214 -18.30 -9.72 0.89
C PHE A 214 -19.29 -8.87 0.10
N TYR A 215 -18.75 -8.10 -0.84
CA TYR A 215 -19.51 -7.06 -1.54
C TYR A 215 -19.22 -6.97 -3.03
N GLY A 216 -18.35 -7.80 -3.59
CA GLY A 216 -18.02 -7.74 -5.00
C GLY A 216 -17.34 -8.99 -5.53
N VAL A 217 -17.46 -9.19 -6.83
CA VAL A 217 -16.74 -10.20 -7.60
C VAL A 217 -15.90 -9.44 -8.62
N GLY A 218 -14.58 -9.43 -8.45
CA GLY A 218 -13.67 -8.65 -9.29
C GLY A 218 -13.37 -9.34 -10.61
N TYR A 219 -13.38 -10.67 -10.61
CA TYR A 219 -13.19 -11.54 -11.77
C TYR A 219 -14.03 -12.80 -11.60
N ILE A 220 -14.65 -13.27 -12.67
CA ILE A 220 -15.34 -14.57 -12.70
C ILE A 220 -15.30 -15.12 -14.11
N GLU A 221 -14.92 -16.38 -14.23
CA GLU A 221 -14.80 -17.07 -15.51
C GLU A 221 -16.18 -17.49 -16.05
N GLY A 222 -16.44 -17.20 -17.33
CA GLY A 222 -17.64 -17.69 -18.03
C GLY A 222 -18.97 -17.18 -17.49
N ARG A 223 -18.98 -16.13 -16.66
CA ARG A 223 -20.19 -15.53 -16.09
C ARG A 223 -20.09 -14.01 -16.06
N GLY A 224 -21.24 -13.35 -16.17
CA GLY A 224 -21.40 -11.93 -15.88
C GLY A 224 -22.62 -11.71 -14.97
N PHE A 225 -22.74 -10.50 -14.43
CA PHE A 225 -23.90 -10.07 -13.65
C PHE A 225 -24.49 -8.84 -14.32
N ALA A 226 -25.81 -8.81 -14.53
CA ALA A 226 -26.46 -7.63 -15.10
C ALA A 226 -26.53 -6.50 -14.06
N THR A 227 -26.65 -6.86 -12.78
CA THR A 227 -26.74 -5.91 -11.68
C THR A 227 -25.87 -6.27 -10.48
N HIS A 228 -25.60 -5.27 -9.65
CA HIS A 228 -24.91 -5.44 -8.38
C HIS A 228 -25.72 -6.27 -7.40
N VAL A 229 -27.05 -6.11 -7.39
CA VAL A 229 -27.94 -6.95 -6.57
C VAL A 229 -27.81 -8.43 -6.94
N GLU A 230 -27.69 -8.76 -8.23
CA GLU A 230 -27.42 -10.14 -8.67
C GLU A 230 -26.06 -10.63 -8.18
N THR A 231 -25.04 -9.76 -8.15
CA THR A 231 -23.72 -10.09 -7.60
C THR A 231 -23.83 -10.45 -6.11
N LEU A 232 -24.52 -9.63 -5.32
CA LEU A 232 -24.75 -9.90 -3.89
C LEU A 232 -25.56 -11.19 -3.67
N LYS A 233 -26.58 -11.44 -4.51
CA LYS A 233 -27.36 -12.68 -4.46
C LYS A 233 -26.49 -13.90 -4.75
N PHE A 234 -25.66 -13.83 -5.80
CA PHE A 234 -24.73 -14.89 -6.15
C PHE A 234 -23.73 -15.18 -5.02
N LEU A 235 -23.19 -14.15 -4.38
CA LEU A 235 -22.30 -14.32 -3.22
C LEU A 235 -23.02 -15.07 -2.10
N LYS A 236 -24.25 -14.67 -1.76
CA LYS A 236 -25.06 -15.35 -0.74
C LYS A 236 -25.36 -16.81 -1.11
N GLU A 237 -25.70 -17.10 -2.37
CA GLU A 237 -25.98 -18.45 -2.86
C GLU A 237 -24.75 -19.39 -2.80
N ASN A 238 -23.55 -18.82 -2.87
CA ASN A 238 -22.26 -19.50 -2.73
C ASN A 238 -21.72 -19.56 -1.29
N GLY A 239 -22.50 -19.09 -0.30
CA GLY A 239 -22.15 -19.22 1.11
C GLY A 239 -21.26 -18.11 1.66
N PHE A 240 -21.13 -16.98 0.96
CA PHE A 240 -20.45 -15.80 1.49
C PHE A 240 -21.37 -15.00 2.42
N SER A 241 -20.80 -14.50 3.51
CA SER A 241 -21.44 -13.49 4.35
C SER A 241 -21.51 -12.16 3.60
N VAL A 242 -22.71 -11.77 3.17
CA VAL A 242 -22.93 -10.50 2.46
C VAL A 242 -23.38 -9.41 3.42
N ASN A 243 -23.20 -8.15 3.02
CA ASN A 243 -23.60 -7.00 3.83
C ASN A 243 -25.05 -7.14 4.32
N PRO A 244 -25.31 -7.11 5.65
CA PRO A 244 -26.66 -7.24 6.19
C PRO A 244 -27.54 -6.04 5.82
N TYR A 245 -26.93 -4.91 5.44
CA TYR A 245 -27.63 -3.73 4.98
C TYR A 245 -27.22 -3.38 3.55
N TYR A 246 -28.13 -3.66 2.62
CA TYR A 246 -28.13 -3.00 1.32
C TYR A 246 -29.55 -2.54 0.95
N ARG A 247 -29.65 -1.41 0.26
CA ARG A 247 -30.92 -0.84 -0.24
C ARG A 247 -30.76 -0.46 -1.70
N ARG A 248 -31.76 -0.80 -2.52
CA ARG A 248 -31.88 -0.22 -3.86
C ARG A 248 -32.40 1.20 -3.71
N ILE A 249 -31.78 2.13 -4.42
CA ILE A 249 -32.02 3.57 -4.28
C ILE A 249 -32.25 4.15 -5.67
N ARG A 250 -33.35 4.85 -5.87
CA ARG A 250 -33.76 5.40 -7.17
C ARG A 250 -33.42 6.88 -7.34
N SER A 251 -33.09 7.57 -6.25
CA SER A 251 -32.70 8.98 -6.26
C SER A 251 -31.70 9.31 -5.16
N ILE A 252 -30.98 10.43 -5.31
CA ILE A 252 -30.06 10.92 -4.26
C ILE A 252 -30.81 11.40 -3.03
N ASP A 253 -32.06 11.87 -3.18
CA ASP A 253 -32.87 12.26 -2.02
C ASP A 253 -33.28 11.03 -1.20
N GLU A 254 -33.63 9.91 -1.84
CA GLU A 254 -33.83 8.63 -1.16
C GLU A 254 -32.53 8.12 -0.50
N ALA A 255 -31.37 8.37 -1.13
CA ALA A 255 -30.08 8.07 -0.51
C ALA A 255 -29.87 8.87 0.79
N GLU A 256 -30.27 10.14 0.85
CA GLU A 256 -30.13 11.01 2.02
C GLU A 256 -30.86 10.45 3.24
N GLU A 257 -32.11 10.01 3.05
CA GLU A 257 -32.93 9.43 4.12
C GLU A 257 -32.25 8.20 4.75
N HIS A 258 -31.75 7.30 3.91
CA HIS A 258 -31.02 6.12 4.36
C HIS A 258 -29.66 6.47 4.99
N LEU A 259 -28.92 7.44 4.45
CA LEU A 259 -27.66 7.88 5.05
C LEU A 259 -27.86 8.38 6.49
N LEU A 260 -28.93 9.14 6.74
CA LEU A 260 -29.29 9.59 8.09
C LEU A 260 -29.72 8.44 9.01
N GLU A 261 -30.41 7.43 8.47
CA GLU A 261 -30.76 6.20 9.22
C GLU A 261 -29.50 5.45 9.65
N ILE A 262 -28.55 5.25 8.74
CA ILE A 262 -27.29 4.55 8.98
C ILE A 262 -26.48 5.31 10.05
N GLU A 263 -26.37 6.63 9.93
CA GLU A 263 -25.62 7.46 10.88
C GLU A 263 -26.19 7.34 12.31
N LYS A 264 -27.52 7.30 12.46
CA LYS A 264 -28.18 7.12 13.76
C LYS A 264 -27.97 5.73 14.37
N LYS A 265 -27.97 4.68 13.52
CA LYS A 265 -27.81 3.28 13.97
C LYS A 265 -26.36 2.85 14.15
N ARG A 266 -25.41 3.67 13.70
CA ARG A 266 -23.97 3.38 13.68
C ARG A 266 -23.45 2.83 15.01
N ASP A 267 -23.79 3.48 16.12
CA ASP A 267 -23.25 3.12 17.44
C ASP A 267 -23.89 1.84 18.03
N ALA A 268 -24.97 1.35 17.42
CA ALA A 268 -25.61 0.08 17.81
C ALA A 268 -25.01 -1.14 17.07
N LEU A 269 -24.15 -0.92 16.07
CA LEU A 269 -23.52 -2.00 15.33
C LEU A 269 -22.35 -2.61 16.12
N ASP A 270 -22.22 -3.93 16.09
CA ASP A 270 -21.10 -4.64 16.70
C ASP A 270 -19.82 -4.62 15.83
N TYR A 271 -19.74 -3.72 14.87
CA TYR A 271 -18.59 -3.55 13.99
C TYR A 271 -18.51 -2.09 13.53
N LEU A 272 -17.30 -1.67 13.14
CA LEU A 272 -17.07 -0.29 12.72
C LEU A 272 -17.49 -0.08 11.26
N ILE A 273 -18.22 1.00 11.04
CA ILE A 273 -18.46 1.60 9.73
C ILE A 273 -17.97 3.05 9.74
N ASP A 274 -17.41 3.52 8.62
CA ASP A 274 -16.94 4.91 8.45
C ASP A 274 -17.79 5.72 7.46
N GLY A 275 -18.92 5.14 7.02
CA GLY A 275 -19.80 5.73 6.03
C GLY A 275 -20.74 4.72 5.37
N ALA A 276 -21.21 5.08 4.19
CA ALA A 276 -21.89 4.19 3.27
C ALA A 276 -21.28 4.31 1.87
N VAL A 277 -21.47 3.29 1.04
CA VAL A 277 -21.05 3.30 -0.37
C VAL A 277 -22.29 3.26 -1.23
N LEU A 278 -22.42 4.26 -2.11
CA LEU A 278 -23.45 4.31 -3.14
C LEU A 278 -22.83 3.85 -4.46
N LYS A 279 -23.39 2.82 -5.09
CA LYS A 279 -22.90 2.22 -6.33
C LYS A 279 -24.01 2.23 -7.37
N VAL A 280 -23.73 2.58 -8.62
CA VAL A 280 -24.66 2.33 -9.74
C VAL A 280 -24.98 0.84 -9.78
N ASN A 281 -26.25 0.45 -9.86
CA ASN A 281 -26.65 -0.95 -9.78
C ASN A 281 -26.33 -1.72 -11.08
N GLU A 282 -26.57 -1.12 -12.23
CA GLU A 282 -26.45 -1.78 -13.54
C GLU A 282 -24.98 -1.89 -14.01
N THR A 283 -24.54 -3.10 -14.36
CA THR A 283 -23.15 -3.37 -14.76
C THR A 283 -22.79 -2.69 -16.08
N ALA A 284 -23.69 -2.67 -17.06
CA ALA A 284 -23.46 -2.01 -18.35
C ALA A 284 -23.17 -0.50 -18.19
N LEU A 285 -23.86 0.17 -17.26
CA LEU A 285 -23.60 1.57 -16.93
C LEU A 285 -22.24 1.75 -16.23
N ARG A 286 -21.83 0.80 -15.38
CA ARG A 286 -20.49 0.84 -14.74
C ARG A 286 -19.38 0.77 -15.78
N GLU A 287 -19.52 -0.09 -16.77
CA GLU A 287 -18.56 -0.24 -17.88
C GLU A 287 -18.50 1.04 -18.72
N ALA A 288 -19.64 1.61 -19.07
CA ALA A 288 -19.72 2.87 -19.83
C ALA A 288 -19.11 4.07 -19.08
N LEU A 289 -19.36 4.17 -17.76
CA LEU A 289 -18.79 5.22 -16.91
C LEU A 289 -17.29 5.02 -16.68
N GLY A 290 -16.84 3.77 -16.57
CA GLY A 290 -15.43 3.41 -16.40
C GLY A 290 -14.80 3.96 -15.11
N TYR A 291 -13.50 4.25 -15.21
CA TYR A 291 -12.64 4.54 -14.07
C TYR A 291 -11.90 5.87 -14.25
N THR A 292 -11.40 6.41 -13.13
CA THR A 292 -10.40 7.48 -13.09
C THR A 292 -9.09 6.91 -12.55
N GLY A 293 -8.01 7.70 -12.55
CA GLY A 293 -6.77 7.31 -11.87
C GLY A 293 -6.93 7.06 -10.36
N ARG A 294 -8.02 7.54 -9.73
CA ARG A 294 -8.28 7.40 -8.28
C ARG A 294 -9.28 6.29 -7.93
N GLY A 295 -10.19 5.93 -8.82
CA GLY A 295 -11.28 5.00 -8.54
C GLY A 295 -12.37 4.92 -9.61
N PRO A 296 -13.37 4.03 -9.44
CA PRO A 296 -14.52 3.93 -10.35
C PRO A 296 -15.34 5.22 -10.35
N ARG A 297 -15.86 5.63 -11.51
CA ARG A 297 -16.78 6.79 -11.58
C ARG A 297 -18.17 6.46 -11.05
N TRP A 298 -18.54 5.19 -11.13
CA TRP A 298 -19.86 4.64 -10.83
C TRP A 298 -20.07 4.29 -9.35
N ALA A 299 -19.12 4.57 -8.46
CA ALA A 299 -19.28 4.40 -7.02
C ALA A 299 -18.68 5.55 -6.21
N MET A 300 -19.36 5.92 -5.13
CA MET A 300 -18.98 7.01 -4.23
C MET A 300 -19.09 6.54 -2.77
N ALA A 301 -18.06 6.81 -1.98
CA ALA A 301 -18.07 6.62 -0.53
C ALA A 301 -18.56 7.89 0.16
N TYR A 302 -19.77 7.87 0.71
CA TYR A 302 -20.25 8.92 1.59
C TYR A 302 -19.69 8.69 2.99
N LYS A 303 -18.74 9.51 3.43
CA LYS A 303 -18.17 9.43 4.77
C LYS A 303 -19.02 10.24 5.75
N PHE A 304 -19.36 9.63 6.88
CA PHE A 304 -19.99 10.38 7.96
C PHE A 304 -19.05 11.45 8.50
N ARG A 305 -19.62 12.51 9.05
CA ARG A 305 -18.80 13.56 9.66
C ARG A 305 -18.02 12.92 10.80
N PRO A 306 -16.70 13.22 10.92
CA PRO A 306 -15.93 12.72 12.04
C PRO A 306 -16.59 13.15 13.35
N GLN A 307 -16.67 12.24 14.33
CA GLN A 307 -17.13 12.62 15.66
C GLN A 307 -16.21 13.73 16.17
N GLU A 308 -16.79 14.90 16.44
CA GLU A 308 -16.09 15.99 17.11
C GLU A 308 -16.17 15.76 18.63
N ARG A 309 -15.06 15.97 19.32
CA ARG A 309 -14.98 15.99 20.78
C ARG A 309 -14.35 17.30 21.20
N THR A 310 -14.48 17.63 22.47
CA THR A 310 -13.68 18.70 23.07
C THR A 310 -12.49 18.11 23.82
N THR A 311 -11.38 18.82 23.82
CA THR A 311 -10.20 18.54 24.65
C THR A 311 -9.51 19.86 25.00
N VAL A 312 -8.50 19.84 25.85
CA VAL A 312 -7.72 21.03 26.25
C VAL A 312 -6.37 21.01 25.56
N VAL A 313 -5.95 22.14 24.99
CA VAL A 313 -4.60 22.34 24.46
C VAL A 313 -3.64 22.51 25.64
N LYS A 314 -2.68 21.60 25.78
CA LYS A 314 -1.65 21.65 26.82
C LYS A 314 -0.44 22.47 26.42
N ASP A 315 -0.10 22.46 25.13
CA ASP A 315 1.07 23.13 24.58
C ASP A 315 0.95 23.17 23.05
N VAL A 316 1.71 24.02 22.38
CA VAL A 316 1.84 24.05 20.91
C VAL A 316 3.31 24.00 20.53
N VAL A 317 3.69 22.94 19.81
CA VAL A 317 5.06 22.75 19.35
C VAL A 317 5.17 22.88 17.83
N TRP A 318 6.28 23.45 17.36
CA TRP A 318 6.54 23.66 15.94
C TRP A 318 7.40 22.53 15.38
N GLN A 319 6.81 21.68 14.55
CA GLN A 319 7.53 20.59 13.90
C GLN A 319 8.15 21.05 12.58
N VAL A 320 9.45 20.86 12.42
CA VAL A 320 10.17 21.12 11.17
C VAL A 320 10.04 19.89 10.26
N GLY A 321 9.43 20.05 9.09
CA GLY A 321 9.31 19.00 8.08
C GLY A 321 10.53 18.91 7.15
N ARG A 322 10.50 17.93 6.24
CA ARG A 322 11.55 17.67 5.23
C ARG A 322 11.99 18.91 4.45
N THR A 323 11.03 19.73 4.02
CA THR A 323 11.29 20.93 3.20
C THR A 323 11.57 22.18 4.05
N GLY A 324 11.81 22.01 5.34
CA GLY A 324 11.98 23.10 6.29
C GLY A 324 10.67 23.74 6.74
N LYS A 325 9.50 23.34 6.21
CA LYS A 325 8.21 23.88 6.66
C LYS A 325 8.00 23.63 8.16
N LEU A 326 7.74 24.68 8.92
CA LEU A 326 7.33 24.61 10.31
C LEU A 326 5.81 24.42 10.38
N THR A 327 5.38 23.29 10.94
CA THR A 327 3.96 22.95 11.12
C THR A 327 3.62 22.97 12.61
N PRO A 328 2.65 23.79 13.06
CA PRO A 328 2.25 23.82 14.45
C PRO A 328 1.41 22.60 14.81
N LEU A 329 1.75 21.95 15.92
CA LEU A 329 1.04 20.82 16.50
C LEU A 329 0.59 21.16 17.91
N ALA A 330 -0.71 21.10 18.15
CA ALA A 330 -1.27 21.15 19.49
C ALA A 330 -0.99 19.82 20.21
N LEU A 331 -0.32 19.89 21.36
CA LEU A 331 -0.33 18.81 22.35
C LEU A 331 -1.63 18.97 23.14
N VAL A 332 -2.45 17.93 23.17
CA VAL A 332 -3.77 17.99 23.81
C VAL A 332 -3.86 17.03 24.97
N GLN A 333 -4.78 17.32 25.89
CA GLN A 333 -5.19 16.33 26.87
C GLN A 333 -5.69 15.06 26.14
N PRO A 334 -5.25 13.86 26.56
CA PRO A 334 -5.67 12.63 25.92
C PRO A 334 -7.20 12.54 25.82
N VAL A 335 -7.70 12.32 24.60
CA VAL A 335 -9.13 12.20 24.32
C VAL A 335 -9.38 11.04 23.36
N GLU A 336 -10.42 10.26 23.63
CA GLU A 336 -10.82 9.16 22.75
C GLU A 336 -11.62 9.70 21.55
N LEU A 337 -11.11 9.46 20.35
CA LEU A 337 -11.70 9.91 19.08
C LEU A 337 -11.64 8.79 18.05
N GLY A 338 -12.79 8.19 17.72
CA GLY A 338 -12.88 7.12 16.74
C GLY A 338 -12.00 5.92 17.09
N GLY A 339 -12.08 5.43 18.33
CA GLY A 339 -11.31 4.28 18.82
C GLY A 339 -9.80 4.51 18.91
N ALA A 340 -9.34 5.76 19.04
CA ALA A 340 -7.93 6.03 19.31
C ALA A 340 -7.78 7.20 20.29
N THR A 341 -6.88 7.02 21.24
CA THR A 341 -6.44 8.10 22.13
C THR A 341 -5.62 9.11 21.32
N VAL A 342 -6.17 10.29 21.12
CA VAL A 342 -5.49 11.41 20.46
C VAL A 342 -4.75 12.25 21.50
N ARG A 343 -3.47 12.51 21.26
CA ARG A 343 -2.61 13.36 22.10
C ARG A 343 -2.01 14.55 21.36
N ARG A 344 -2.10 14.55 20.02
CA ARG A 344 -1.54 15.58 19.15
C ARG A 344 -2.53 15.86 18.03
N ALA A 345 -2.69 17.12 17.67
CA ALA A 345 -3.54 17.53 16.56
C ALA A 345 -2.86 18.65 15.75
N THR A 346 -3.08 18.66 14.44
CA THR A 346 -2.56 19.73 13.57
C THR A 346 -3.34 21.02 13.77
N LEU A 347 -2.61 22.14 13.79
CA LEU A 347 -3.12 23.51 13.70
C LEU A 347 -2.87 24.12 12.31
N ASN A 348 -2.41 23.31 11.34
CA ASN A 348 -2.13 23.65 9.94
C ASN A 348 -1.00 24.68 9.71
N ASN A 349 -1.17 25.92 10.15
CA ASN A 349 -0.22 27.01 10.01
C ASN A 349 -0.52 28.17 11.00
N TRP A 350 0.36 29.16 11.04
CA TRP A 350 0.21 30.32 11.95
C TRP A 350 -1.11 31.08 11.76
N GLY A 351 -1.48 31.37 10.51
CA GLY A 351 -2.73 32.08 10.22
C GLY A 351 -3.98 31.32 10.68
N ASP A 352 -3.96 29.99 10.65
CA ASP A 352 -5.06 29.15 11.12
C ASP A 352 -5.17 29.12 12.66
N ILE A 353 -4.05 29.22 13.38
CA ILE A 353 -4.05 29.44 14.84
C ILE A 353 -4.74 30.77 15.17
N GLN A 354 -4.29 31.85 14.52
CA GLN A 354 -4.85 33.19 14.73
C GLN A 354 -6.34 33.25 14.40
N ARG A 355 -6.75 32.69 13.26
CA ARG A 355 -8.15 32.67 12.83
C ARG A 355 -9.06 31.90 13.80
N LYS A 356 -8.54 30.84 14.41
CA LYS A 356 -9.30 30.02 15.37
C LYS A 356 -9.25 30.55 16.80
N GLY A 357 -8.35 31.50 17.09
CA GLY A 357 -8.11 32.04 18.43
C GLY A 357 -7.63 30.97 19.41
N VAL A 358 -6.84 30.00 18.96
CA VAL A 358 -6.38 28.89 19.81
C VAL A 358 -5.17 29.33 20.63
N ASP A 359 -5.32 29.30 21.94
CA ASP A 359 -4.26 29.53 22.92
C ASP A 359 -3.88 28.23 23.65
N VAL A 360 -2.72 28.23 24.32
CA VAL A 360 -2.41 27.19 25.30
C VAL A 360 -3.38 27.32 26.47
N GLY A 361 -3.94 26.20 26.93
CA GLY A 361 -5.03 26.13 27.91
C GLY A 361 -6.43 26.20 27.29
N SER A 362 -6.57 26.53 26.00
CA SER A 362 -7.88 26.59 25.34
C SER A 362 -8.56 25.22 25.31
N LYS A 363 -9.85 25.20 25.64
CA LYS A 363 -10.73 24.08 25.31
C LYS A 363 -11.07 24.17 23.83
N VAL A 364 -10.82 23.11 23.08
CA VAL A 364 -10.90 23.11 21.62
C VAL A 364 -11.73 21.95 21.11
N TRP A 365 -12.44 22.19 20.02
CA TRP A 365 -13.03 21.14 19.20
C TRP A 365 -11.93 20.43 18.41
N ILE A 366 -11.93 19.12 18.51
CA ILE A 366 -10.97 18.24 17.88
C ILE A 366 -11.71 17.12 17.15
N ARG A 367 -11.21 16.79 15.97
CA ARG A 367 -11.76 15.72 15.14
C ARG A 367 -10.68 14.96 14.40
N ARG A 368 -10.98 13.78 13.87
CA ARG A 368 -10.08 13.03 13.00
C ARG A 368 -10.49 13.17 11.54
N SER A 369 -9.72 13.95 10.79
CA SER A 369 -9.88 14.08 9.35
C SER A 369 -9.60 12.75 8.66
N ASN A 370 -10.59 12.25 7.93
CA ASN A 370 -10.54 10.95 7.22
C ASN A 370 -10.24 9.75 8.14
N ASP A 371 -10.58 9.83 9.43
CA ASP A 371 -10.31 8.81 10.43
C ASP A 371 -8.82 8.52 10.65
N VAL A 372 -7.92 9.43 10.24
CA VAL A 372 -6.46 9.25 10.35
C VAL A 372 -5.81 10.41 11.09
N ILE A 373 -5.95 11.65 10.59
CA ILE A 373 -5.17 12.80 11.08
C ILE A 373 -6.02 13.64 12.02
N PRO A 374 -5.67 13.77 13.32
CA PRO A 374 -6.38 14.66 14.23
C PRO A 374 -6.10 16.13 13.90
N GLU A 375 -7.15 16.95 13.87
CA GLU A 375 -7.08 18.39 13.63
C GLU A 375 -7.95 19.15 14.64
N ILE A 376 -7.47 20.33 15.05
CA ILE A 376 -8.27 21.28 15.83
C ILE A 376 -9.16 22.06 14.88
N THR A 377 -10.46 22.14 15.13
CA THR A 377 -11.41 22.89 14.28
C THR A 377 -11.69 24.31 14.79
N GLY A 378 -11.60 24.53 16.09
CA GLY A 378 -11.76 25.84 16.71
C GLY A 378 -11.80 25.74 18.24
N VAL A 379 -11.92 26.89 18.91
CA VAL A 379 -12.15 26.96 20.36
C VAL A 379 -13.59 26.58 20.69
N ALA A 380 -13.77 25.85 21.79
CA ALA A 380 -15.05 25.44 22.33
C ALA A 380 -15.45 26.30 23.54
N GLU A 381 -16.74 26.44 23.80
CA GLU A 381 -17.24 27.19 24.95
C GLU A 381 -16.94 26.49 26.29
N GLY A 382 -16.73 27.29 27.36
CA GLY A 382 -16.51 26.81 28.73
C GLY A 382 -15.11 26.28 29.02
N GLY A 383 -14.06 27.00 28.58
CA GLY A 383 -12.66 26.79 29.00
C GLY A 383 -12.34 27.50 30.33
N GLU A 384 -11.29 27.03 31.02
CA GLU A 384 -10.81 27.65 32.27
C GLU A 384 -10.28 29.08 32.02
N ALA A 385 -10.32 29.93 33.05
CA ALA A 385 -9.74 31.26 33.01
C ALA A 385 -8.21 31.17 33.14
N GLY A 386 -7.48 31.69 32.14
CA GLY A 386 -6.01 31.69 32.11
C GLY A 386 -5.46 30.93 30.90
N THR A 387 -5.58 31.53 29.70
CA THR A 387 -4.93 31.02 28.49
C THR A 387 -3.67 31.81 28.19
N GLU A 388 -2.68 31.16 27.60
CA GLU A 388 -1.44 31.79 27.15
C GLU A 388 -1.39 31.83 25.61
N PRO A 389 -1.16 33.00 24.99
CA PRO A 389 -1.08 33.11 23.54
C PRO A 389 -0.02 32.19 22.95
N VAL A 390 -0.35 31.49 21.87
CA VAL A 390 0.66 30.70 21.14
C VAL A 390 1.66 31.64 20.48
N GLU A 391 2.95 31.45 20.77
CA GLU A 391 4.01 32.27 20.17
C GLU A 391 4.37 31.80 18.75
N LYS A 392 4.52 32.78 17.84
CA LYS A 392 5.08 32.55 16.51
C LYS A 392 6.60 32.38 16.62
N PRO A 393 7.19 31.33 16.02
CA PRO A 393 8.61 31.08 16.12
C PRO A 393 9.38 32.12 15.28
N ALA A 394 10.35 32.80 15.91
CA ALA A 394 11.30 33.67 15.21
C ALA A 394 12.54 32.90 14.70
N VAL A 395 12.83 31.75 15.33
CA VAL A 395 13.94 30.87 14.97
C VAL A 395 13.47 29.42 14.83
N CYS A 396 14.20 28.64 14.04
CA CYS A 396 13.94 27.23 13.84
C CYS A 396 14.19 26.47 15.17
N PRO A 397 13.19 25.76 15.71
CA PRO A 397 13.34 25.05 16.98
C PRO A 397 14.33 23.88 16.90
N SER A 398 14.71 23.45 15.69
CA SER A 398 15.69 22.38 15.49
C SER A 398 17.13 22.87 15.38
N CYS A 399 17.37 24.04 14.77
CA CYS A 399 18.73 24.45 14.40
C CYS A 399 19.05 25.91 14.70
N GLY A 400 18.13 26.66 15.30
CA GLY A 400 18.32 28.06 15.69
C GLY A 400 18.37 29.08 14.55
N ALA A 401 18.31 28.65 13.29
CA ALA A 401 18.31 29.57 12.14
C ALA A 401 17.06 30.46 12.13
N GLU A 402 17.20 31.73 11.79
CA GLU A 402 16.07 32.65 11.59
C GLU A 402 15.11 32.09 10.53
N VAL A 403 13.82 32.05 10.86
CA VAL A 403 12.81 31.48 9.94
C VAL A 403 12.35 32.49 8.91
N VAL A 404 11.93 32.00 7.75
CA VAL A 404 11.42 32.81 6.64
C VAL A 404 9.96 32.48 6.39
N GLU A 405 9.12 33.50 6.30
CA GLU A 405 7.70 33.36 5.96
C GLU A 405 7.51 33.45 4.45
N ARG A 406 6.77 32.50 3.88
CA ARG A 406 6.42 32.47 2.45
C ARG A 406 4.93 32.16 2.31
N GLY A 407 4.16 33.18 1.95
CA GLY A 407 2.70 33.09 1.97
C GLY A 407 2.20 32.81 3.39
N ALA A 408 1.34 31.79 3.55
CA ALA A 408 0.78 31.42 4.85
C ALA A 408 1.67 30.50 5.71
N ASN A 409 2.87 30.12 5.25
CA ASN A 409 3.71 29.11 5.91
C ASN A 409 5.07 29.68 6.33
N ILE A 410 5.62 29.12 7.40
CA ILE A 410 6.93 29.46 7.95
C ILE A 410 7.92 28.35 7.58
N PHE A 411 9.16 28.71 7.23
CA PHE A 411 10.20 27.78 6.79
C PHE A 411 11.53 28.01 7.50
N CYS A 412 12.21 26.93 7.85
CA CYS A 412 13.63 26.93 8.17
C CYS A 412 14.44 26.97 6.87
N PRO A 413 15.26 28.02 6.62
CA PRO A 413 16.03 28.13 5.39
C PRO A 413 17.29 27.25 5.37
N ASN A 414 17.69 26.69 6.52
CA ASN A 414 18.91 25.89 6.67
C ASN A 414 18.72 24.44 6.16
N SER A 415 18.63 24.27 4.84
CA SER A 415 18.33 22.99 4.20
C SER A 415 19.42 21.91 4.39
N SER A 416 20.69 22.30 4.53
CA SER A 416 21.82 21.37 4.66
C SER A 416 22.28 21.15 6.11
N GLY A 417 22.02 22.10 7.02
CA GLY A 417 22.46 22.04 8.41
C GLY A 417 21.36 21.74 9.43
N CYS A 418 20.08 21.82 9.05
CA CYS A 418 18.99 21.55 9.99
C CYS A 418 18.80 20.04 10.21
N ARG A 419 19.02 19.59 11.45
CA ARG A 419 18.85 18.19 11.86
C ARG A 419 17.53 17.58 11.42
N GLU A 420 16.39 18.23 11.69
CA GLU A 420 15.09 17.67 11.30
C GLU A 420 14.93 17.58 9.78
N GLN A 421 15.43 18.55 9.01
CA GLN A 421 15.34 18.48 7.55
C GLN A 421 16.14 17.28 7.02
N VAL A 422 17.36 17.07 7.52
CA VAL A 422 18.19 15.92 7.15
C VAL A 422 17.53 14.60 7.54
N VAL A 423 17.07 14.46 8.79
CA VAL A 423 16.40 13.25 9.27
C VAL A 423 15.19 12.91 8.39
N TRP A 424 14.32 13.89 8.09
CA TRP A 424 13.14 13.65 7.25
C TRP A 424 13.49 13.43 5.78
N ALA A 425 14.59 14.01 5.27
CA ALA A 425 15.09 13.72 3.93
C ALA A 425 15.58 12.28 3.82
N LEU A 426 16.31 11.77 4.82
CA LEU A 426 16.74 10.37 4.89
C LEU A 426 15.55 9.41 4.97
N VAL A 427 14.58 9.71 5.84
CA VAL A 427 13.34 8.90 5.96
C VAL A 427 12.58 8.86 4.64
N HIS A 428 12.47 9.99 3.96
CA HIS A 428 11.84 10.07 2.64
C HIS A 428 12.61 9.26 1.59
N TYR A 429 13.92 9.43 1.52
CA TYR A 429 14.80 8.71 0.60
C TYR A 429 14.66 7.19 0.77
N ALA A 430 14.62 6.71 2.01
CA ALA A 430 14.48 5.30 2.35
C ALA A 430 13.05 4.73 2.17
N SER A 431 12.04 5.58 1.96
CA SER A 431 10.63 5.17 1.98
C SER A 431 10.25 4.13 0.91
N ARG A 432 9.12 3.46 1.13
CA ARG A 432 8.59 2.36 0.28
C ARG A 432 8.33 2.75 -1.17
N ASP A 433 8.10 4.02 -1.50
CA ASP A 433 7.92 4.47 -2.89
C ASP A 433 9.20 5.08 -3.49
N ALA A 434 10.22 5.31 -2.65
CA ALA A 434 11.53 5.84 -2.99
C ALA A 434 12.56 4.71 -3.10
N MET A 435 13.58 4.67 -2.26
CA MET A 435 14.66 3.67 -2.38
C MET A 435 14.33 2.31 -1.76
N ASP A 436 13.19 2.18 -1.06
CA ASP A 436 12.72 0.92 -0.47
C ASP A 436 13.72 0.28 0.50
N ILE A 437 14.34 1.09 1.37
CA ILE A 437 15.30 0.61 2.35
C ILE A 437 14.51 0.08 3.55
N GLU A 438 14.18 -1.21 3.49
CA GLU A 438 13.43 -1.92 4.52
C GLU A 438 14.05 -1.71 5.91
N THR A 439 13.21 -1.61 6.95
CA THR A 439 13.57 -1.35 8.35
C THR A 439 14.11 0.05 8.68
N PHE A 440 14.38 0.90 7.69
CA PHE A 440 14.78 2.29 7.91
C PHE A 440 13.57 3.15 8.29
N ASN A 441 13.65 3.83 9.44
CA ASN A 441 12.58 4.66 9.99
C ASN A 441 13.13 5.91 10.69
N GLU A 442 12.25 6.77 11.18
CA GLU A 442 12.62 8.02 11.87
C GLU A 442 13.62 7.78 13.03
N LYS A 443 13.39 6.77 13.86
CA LYS A 443 14.29 6.47 14.98
C LYS A 443 15.68 6.09 14.50
N THR A 444 15.75 5.28 13.44
CA THR A 444 17.02 4.88 12.79
C THR A 444 17.72 6.09 12.21
N ALA A 445 17.02 6.93 11.42
CA ALA A 445 17.58 8.14 10.84
C ALA A 445 18.16 9.09 11.90
N ARG A 446 17.46 9.28 13.02
CA ARG A 446 17.94 10.08 14.16
C ARG A 446 19.21 9.49 14.77
N GLN A 447 19.24 8.19 15.06
CA GLN A 447 20.44 7.53 15.61
C GLN A 447 21.65 7.65 14.66
N LEU A 448 21.44 7.44 13.36
CA LEU A 448 22.50 7.57 12.36
C LEU A 448 23.02 9.00 12.26
N TYR A 449 22.14 10.00 12.31
CA TYR A 449 22.52 11.41 12.31
C TYR A 449 23.28 11.80 13.59
N ASP A 450 22.73 11.44 14.75
CA ASP A 450 23.22 11.88 16.06
C ASP A 450 24.52 11.17 16.46
N THR A 451 24.67 9.89 16.10
CA THR A 451 25.78 9.04 16.57
C THR A 451 26.80 8.70 15.49
N LEU A 452 26.35 8.39 14.26
CA LEU A 452 27.24 7.97 13.17
C LEU A 452 27.58 9.10 12.19
N GLY A 453 27.13 10.32 12.46
CA GLY A 453 27.49 11.50 11.66
C GLY A 453 26.90 11.52 10.26
N VAL A 454 25.86 10.73 9.97
CA VAL A 454 25.16 10.74 8.67
C VAL A 454 24.54 12.13 8.44
N ARG A 455 24.79 12.74 7.28
CA ARG A 455 24.32 14.09 6.90
C ARG A 455 23.49 14.10 5.63
N ASP A 456 23.65 13.11 4.76
CA ASP A 456 22.78 12.94 3.60
C ASP A 456 22.67 11.48 3.17
N ALA A 457 21.89 11.24 2.11
CA ALA A 457 21.58 9.90 1.64
C ALA A 457 22.81 9.15 1.10
N ALA A 458 23.87 9.85 0.66
CA ALA A 458 25.08 9.19 0.17
C ALA A 458 25.85 8.50 1.29
N ASP A 459 25.83 9.07 2.50
CA ASP A 459 26.47 8.48 3.69
C ASP A 459 25.91 7.09 4.05
N LEU A 460 24.66 6.80 3.66
CA LEU A 460 24.04 5.50 3.92
C LEU A 460 24.83 4.35 3.26
N TYR A 461 25.43 4.60 2.11
CA TYR A 461 26.19 3.61 1.33
C TYR A 461 27.62 3.43 1.83
N ALA A 462 28.05 4.22 2.83
CA ALA A 462 29.33 4.09 3.52
C ALA A 462 29.20 3.52 4.94
N LEU A 463 27.99 3.12 5.34
CA LEU A 463 27.75 2.55 6.67
C LEU A 463 28.47 1.21 6.84
N ASN A 464 29.22 1.09 7.93
CA ASN A 464 29.88 -0.15 8.30
C ASN A 464 29.05 -0.94 9.33
N ARG A 465 29.22 -2.26 9.29
CA ARG A 465 28.44 -3.22 10.09
C ARG A 465 28.71 -3.06 11.58
N GLU A 466 29.97 -2.87 11.94
CA GLU A 466 30.46 -2.79 13.31
C GLU A 466 29.89 -1.55 14.02
N ALA A 467 29.91 -0.39 13.37
CA ALA A 467 29.36 0.85 13.90
C ALA A 467 27.85 0.81 14.02
N LEU A 468 27.15 0.14 13.09
CA LEU A 468 25.72 -0.09 13.21
C LEU A 468 25.40 -0.99 14.41
N ALA A 469 26.11 -2.10 14.58
CA ALA A 469 25.90 -3.03 15.69
C ALA A 469 26.20 -2.43 17.07
N ALA A 470 27.05 -1.39 17.12
CA ALA A 470 27.32 -0.64 18.34
C ALA A 470 26.17 0.28 18.77
N LEU A 471 25.17 0.54 17.90
CA LEU A 471 24.06 1.42 18.24
C LEU A 471 23.05 0.75 19.19
N PRO A 472 22.49 1.49 20.17
CA PRO A 472 21.44 0.96 21.04
C PRO A 472 20.23 0.42 20.24
N GLY A 473 19.93 -0.87 20.42
CA GLY A 473 18.82 -1.54 19.72
C GLY A 473 19.13 -1.97 18.28
N PHE A 474 20.40 -1.98 17.88
CA PHE A 474 20.90 -2.60 16.65
C PHE A 474 21.68 -3.87 16.96
N ALA A 475 20.98 -5.00 17.04
CA ALA A 475 21.66 -6.29 17.03
C ALA A 475 22.30 -6.56 15.66
N GLU A 476 23.33 -7.42 15.63
CA GLU A 476 24.06 -7.87 14.43
C GLU A 476 23.14 -8.13 13.22
N LYS A 477 22.08 -8.92 13.42
CA LYS A 477 21.11 -9.26 12.36
C LYS A 477 20.38 -8.03 11.79
N LYS A 478 20.08 -7.02 12.62
CA LYS A 478 19.42 -5.79 12.17
C LYS A 478 20.39 -4.91 11.37
N ALA A 479 21.65 -4.84 11.80
CA ALA A 479 22.71 -4.16 11.04
C ALA A 479 22.90 -4.81 9.66
N ASP A 480 22.98 -6.15 9.61
CA ASP A 480 23.09 -6.91 8.36
C ASP A 480 21.90 -6.68 7.42
N ASN A 481 20.68 -6.69 7.96
CA ASN A 481 19.48 -6.45 7.17
C ASN A 481 19.46 -5.02 6.60
N LEU A 482 19.86 -4.02 7.38
CA LEU A 482 19.91 -2.65 6.92
C LEU A 482 20.96 -2.47 5.81
N ILE A 483 22.17 -3.00 5.99
CA ILE A 483 23.22 -2.94 4.96
C ILE A 483 22.74 -3.62 3.67
N LYS A 484 22.17 -4.83 3.76
CA LYS A 484 21.61 -5.53 2.60
C LYS A 484 20.52 -4.72 1.91
N ALA A 485 19.65 -4.04 2.65
CA ALA A 485 18.60 -3.21 2.10
C ALA A 485 19.18 -1.97 1.37
N VAL A 486 20.20 -1.32 1.95
CA VAL A 486 20.91 -0.19 1.33
C VAL A 486 21.61 -0.65 0.03
N GLU A 487 22.32 -1.76 0.05
CA GLU A 487 22.99 -2.31 -1.14
C GLU A 487 21.99 -2.66 -2.26
N LYS A 488 20.88 -3.30 -1.90
CA LYS A 488 19.79 -3.61 -2.84
C LYS A 488 19.14 -2.35 -3.43
N SER A 489 19.21 -1.22 -2.73
CA SER A 489 18.63 0.04 -3.16
C SER A 489 19.43 0.76 -4.26
N ARG A 490 20.68 0.37 -4.50
CA ARG A 490 21.52 0.95 -5.57
C ARG A 490 20.89 0.90 -6.97
N TYR A 491 20.08 -0.12 -7.24
CA TYR A 491 19.54 -0.44 -8.56
C TYR A 491 18.02 -0.24 -8.63
N ARG A 492 17.50 0.85 -8.05
CA ARG A 492 16.07 1.18 -8.17
C ARG A 492 15.76 1.79 -9.54
N PRO A 493 14.54 1.58 -10.08
CA PRO A 493 14.04 2.28 -11.26
C PRO A 493 14.16 3.81 -11.17
N LEU A 494 14.37 4.48 -12.32
CA LEU A 494 14.62 5.93 -12.39
C LEU A 494 13.53 6.76 -11.71
N ASN A 495 12.26 6.44 -11.93
CA ASN A 495 11.12 7.11 -11.30
C ASN A 495 11.21 7.11 -9.76
N ARG A 496 11.64 6.00 -9.16
CA ARG A 496 11.77 5.87 -7.71
C ARG A 496 12.94 6.67 -7.17
N PHE A 497 14.05 6.71 -7.90
CA PHE A 497 15.18 7.56 -7.57
C PHE A 497 14.84 9.05 -7.65
N LEU A 498 14.18 9.49 -8.73
CA LEU A 498 13.73 10.88 -8.87
C LEU A 498 12.78 11.29 -7.73
N TYR A 499 11.87 10.38 -7.33
CA TYR A 499 11.04 10.61 -6.15
C TYR A 499 11.87 10.68 -4.86
N ALA A 500 12.88 9.82 -4.69
CA ALA A 500 13.75 9.76 -3.52
C ALA A 500 14.56 11.05 -3.29
N LEU A 501 14.94 11.75 -4.37
CA LEU A 501 15.66 13.04 -4.31
C LEU A 501 14.84 14.14 -3.60
N GLY A 502 13.53 13.97 -3.44
CA GLY A 502 12.68 14.91 -2.70
C GLY A 502 12.48 16.25 -3.40
N ILE A 503 12.57 16.27 -4.74
CA ILE A 503 12.40 17.47 -5.57
C ILE A 503 11.04 18.14 -5.24
N PRO A 504 11.01 19.46 -4.97
CA PRO A 504 9.76 20.16 -4.66
C PRO A 504 8.69 19.95 -5.73
N ASN A 505 7.45 19.70 -5.32
CA ASN A 505 6.28 19.45 -6.19
C ASN A 505 6.33 18.16 -7.03
N VAL A 506 7.38 17.33 -6.90
CA VAL A 506 7.47 16.04 -7.61
C VAL A 506 6.98 14.91 -6.71
N GLY A 507 5.76 14.44 -6.99
CA GLY A 507 5.19 13.23 -6.37
C GLY A 507 5.57 11.94 -7.12
N VAL A 508 5.15 10.79 -6.60
CA VAL A 508 5.42 9.47 -7.20
C VAL A 508 5.00 9.40 -8.67
N ARG A 509 3.80 9.91 -8.99
CA ARG A 509 3.28 9.92 -10.37
C ARG A 509 4.07 10.87 -11.27
N THR A 510 4.35 12.08 -10.82
CA THR A 510 5.18 13.04 -11.57
C THR A 510 6.56 12.47 -11.86
N ALA A 511 7.18 11.78 -10.89
CA ALA A 511 8.46 11.11 -11.09
C ALA A 511 8.37 9.94 -12.08
N GLN A 512 7.25 9.21 -12.12
CA GLN A 512 6.95 8.20 -13.13
C GLN A 512 6.85 8.82 -14.53
N ASP A 513 6.09 9.90 -14.67
CA ASP A 513 5.87 10.56 -15.95
C ASP A 513 7.19 11.15 -16.50
N ILE A 514 7.99 11.80 -15.64
CA ILE A 514 9.34 12.30 -16.00
C ILE A 514 10.27 11.15 -16.41
N ALA A 515 10.32 10.07 -15.64
CA ALA A 515 11.18 8.94 -15.97
C ALA A 515 10.76 8.24 -17.27
N ALA A 516 9.46 8.16 -17.55
CA ALA A 516 8.93 7.55 -18.76
C ALA A 516 9.27 8.39 -20.01
N GLU A 517 9.19 9.73 -19.89
CA GLU A 517 9.50 10.65 -20.99
C GLU A 517 11.00 10.66 -21.32
N PHE A 518 11.86 10.81 -20.30
CA PHE A 518 13.30 11.04 -20.52
C PHE A 518 14.16 9.77 -20.50
N GLY A 519 13.67 8.68 -19.90
CA GLY A 519 14.31 7.36 -19.87
C GLY A 519 15.58 7.22 -19.02
N THR A 520 16.43 8.25 -18.97
CA THR A 520 17.73 8.22 -18.27
C THR A 520 17.90 9.42 -17.34
N LEU A 521 18.66 9.23 -16.25
CA LEU A 521 18.98 10.33 -15.33
C LEU A 521 19.70 11.49 -16.05
N ARG A 522 20.57 11.18 -17.02
CA ARG A 522 21.28 12.21 -17.80
C ARG A 522 20.30 13.10 -18.57
N ALA A 523 19.36 12.50 -19.29
CA ALA A 523 18.36 13.25 -20.04
C ALA A 523 17.51 14.15 -19.14
N VAL A 524 17.15 13.67 -17.94
CA VAL A 524 16.41 14.49 -16.95
C VAL A 524 17.25 15.68 -16.44
N ARG A 525 18.56 15.48 -16.22
CA ARG A 525 19.47 16.56 -15.77
C ARG A 525 19.65 17.66 -16.80
N GLU A 526 19.68 17.27 -18.08
CA GLU A 526 19.89 18.19 -19.21
C GLU A 526 18.59 18.86 -19.67
N ALA A 527 17.42 18.38 -19.23
CA ALA A 527 16.12 18.90 -19.62
C ALA A 527 15.89 20.34 -19.13
N GLY A 528 15.52 21.23 -20.05
CA GLY A 528 15.10 22.58 -19.72
C GLY A 528 13.67 22.62 -19.17
N PRO A 529 13.24 23.76 -18.58
CA PRO A 529 11.85 23.94 -18.17
C PRO A 529 10.85 23.71 -19.30
N GLU A 530 11.18 24.12 -20.54
CA GLU A 530 10.30 23.96 -21.70
C GLU A 530 10.08 22.49 -22.09
N ASP A 531 11.10 21.64 -21.97
CA ASP A 531 10.96 20.20 -22.25
C ASP A 531 10.10 19.51 -21.19
N LEU A 532 10.24 19.92 -19.92
CA LEU A 532 9.49 19.37 -18.80
C LEU A 532 7.99 19.71 -18.88
N VAL A 533 7.62 20.91 -19.35
CA VAL A 533 6.22 21.35 -19.49
C VAL A 533 5.46 20.53 -20.55
N ARG A 534 6.15 19.85 -21.47
CA ARG A 534 5.50 19.00 -22.49
C ARG A 534 4.86 17.74 -21.91
N ILE A 535 5.24 17.35 -20.69
CA ILE A 535 4.68 16.18 -20.02
C ILE A 535 3.24 16.50 -19.56
N ARG A 536 2.29 15.61 -19.89
CA ARG A 536 0.82 15.79 -19.79
C ARG A 536 0.25 16.22 -18.43
N ASP A 537 1.03 16.19 -17.35
CA ASP A 537 0.62 16.62 -16.00
C ASP A 537 1.69 17.48 -15.29
N VAL A 538 2.64 18.06 -16.05
CA VAL A 538 3.73 18.91 -15.54
C VAL A 538 3.51 20.34 -16.02
N GLY A 539 3.15 21.24 -15.09
CA GLY A 539 3.07 22.68 -15.37
C GLY A 539 4.36 23.43 -15.02
N ASP A 540 4.40 24.72 -15.32
CA ASP A 540 5.57 25.60 -15.16
C ASP A 540 6.18 25.53 -13.76
N VAL A 541 5.36 25.43 -12.72
CA VAL A 541 5.80 25.35 -11.32
C VAL A 541 6.60 24.06 -11.06
N VAL A 542 6.15 22.93 -11.61
CA VAL A 542 6.84 21.64 -11.45
C VAL A 542 8.10 21.62 -12.29
N ALA A 543 8.01 22.09 -13.54
CA ALA A 543 9.15 22.19 -14.44
C ALA A 543 10.28 23.07 -13.84
N GLY A 544 9.91 24.24 -13.31
CA GLY A 544 10.84 25.13 -12.62
C GLY A 544 11.46 24.50 -11.37
N SER A 545 10.69 23.74 -10.58
CA SER A 545 11.24 22.99 -9.43
C SER A 545 12.26 21.94 -9.84
N VAL A 546 12.01 21.19 -10.92
CA VAL A 546 12.91 20.14 -11.41
C VAL A 546 14.20 20.75 -11.95
N ALA A 547 14.08 21.71 -12.88
CA ALA A 547 15.24 22.39 -13.45
C ALA A 547 16.06 23.11 -12.36
N GLY A 548 15.38 23.81 -11.46
CA GLY A 548 16.02 24.48 -10.32
C GLY A 548 16.73 23.54 -9.37
N TYR A 549 16.20 22.32 -9.16
CA TYR A 549 16.85 21.32 -8.32
C TYR A 549 18.19 20.87 -8.90
N PHE A 550 18.25 20.57 -10.21
CA PHE A 550 19.48 20.12 -10.86
C PHE A 550 20.50 21.24 -11.12
N ALA A 551 20.06 22.49 -11.13
CA ALA A 551 20.93 23.67 -11.20
C ALA A 551 21.56 24.05 -9.84
N ASP A 552 21.01 23.58 -8.71
CA ASP A 552 21.53 23.90 -7.38
C ASP A 552 22.82 23.12 -7.06
N ALA A 553 23.85 23.83 -6.61
CA ALA A 553 25.17 23.27 -6.39
C ALA A 553 25.23 22.22 -5.25
N ASN A 554 24.37 22.34 -4.23
CA ASN A 554 24.35 21.37 -3.13
C ASN A 554 23.65 20.08 -3.56
N ASN A 555 22.54 20.19 -4.30
CA ASN A 555 21.86 19.04 -4.88
C ASN A 555 22.74 18.32 -5.89
N HIS A 556 23.48 19.07 -6.71
CA HIS A 556 24.46 18.51 -7.63
C HIS A 556 25.54 17.71 -6.89
N ARG A 557 26.09 18.26 -5.79
CA ARG A 557 27.07 17.55 -4.96
C ARG A 557 26.50 16.26 -4.38
N LEU A 558 25.28 16.29 -3.84
CA LEU A 558 24.62 15.09 -3.33
C LEU A 558 24.45 14.04 -4.44
N LEU A 559 24.03 14.47 -5.63
CA LEU A 559 23.83 13.58 -6.76
C LEU A 559 25.14 12.89 -7.16
N GLU A 560 26.23 13.64 -7.32
CA GLU A 560 27.53 13.06 -7.68
C GLU A 560 28.02 12.10 -6.59
N ARG A 561 27.88 12.45 -5.30
CA ARG A 561 28.22 11.54 -4.19
C ARG A 561 27.42 10.23 -4.23
N LEU A 562 26.14 10.27 -4.59
CA LEU A 562 25.31 9.08 -4.75
C LEU A 562 25.79 8.21 -5.92
N LEU A 563 26.13 8.83 -7.05
CA LEU A 563 26.64 8.12 -8.22
C LEU A 563 28.02 7.50 -7.94
N GLU A 564 28.93 8.24 -7.31
CA GLU A 564 30.25 7.78 -6.85
C GLU A 564 30.14 6.64 -5.84
N ALA A 565 29.14 6.71 -4.95
CA ALA A 565 28.86 5.63 -4.02
C ALA A 565 28.46 4.35 -4.75
N GLY A 566 27.99 4.40 -6.00
CA GLY A 566 27.55 3.25 -6.81
C GLY A 566 26.03 3.12 -6.94
N VAL A 567 25.28 4.21 -6.75
CA VAL A 567 23.84 4.24 -7.05
C VAL A 567 23.66 4.38 -8.56
N ALA A 568 22.90 3.46 -9.16
CA ALA A 568 22.71 3.34 -10.60
C ALA A 568 21.21 3.31 -10.96
N PRO A 569 20.54 4.47 -10.99
CA PRO A 569 19.11 4.55 -11.24
C PRO A 569 18.73 4.04 -12.64
N GLY A 570 17.74 3.15 -12.69
CA GLY A 570 17.26 2.57 -13.96
C GLY A 570 18.15 1.49 -14.57
N GLN A 571 19.25 1.12 -13.91
CA GLN A 571 20.06 -0.04 -14.29
C GLN A 571 19.58 -1.30 -13.56
N GLU A 572 19.69 -2.46 -14.20
CA GLU A 572 19.47 -3.74 -13.55
C GLU A 572 20.60 -4.03 -12.56
N THR A 573 20.29 -4.77 -11.49
CA THR A 573 21.32 -5.27 -10.57
C THR A 573 22.33 -6.09 -11.37
N PRO A 574 23.65 -5.82 -11.29
CA PRO A 574 24.65 -6.67 -11.90
C PRO A 574 24.42 -8.10 -11.45
N ALA A 575 24.34 -9.03 -12.40
CA ALA A 575 24.29 -10.45 -12.06
C ALA A 575 25.50 -10.75 -11.16
N LYS A 576 25.26 -11.40 -10.01
CA LYS A 576 26.36 -11.91 -9.19
C LYS A 576 27.23 -12.80 -10.10
N GLY A 577 28.55 -12.54 -10.14
CA GLY A 577 29.50 -13.29 -10.94
C GLY A 577 29.32 -14.81 -10.81
N GLY A 578 29.56 -15.54 -11.91
CA GLY A 578 29.21 -16.95 -12.08
C GLY A 578 28.30 -17.27 -13.27
N GLY A 579 28.21 -16.39 -14.29
CA GLY A 579 27.40 -16.64 -15.48
C GLY A 579 28.05 -17.67 -16.43
N ALA A 580 27.23 -18.37 -17.24
CA ALA A 580 27.71 -19.43 -18.14
C ALA A 580 28.79 -18.97 -19.15
N LEU A 581 28.92 -17.67 -19.40
CA LEU A 581 29.86 -17.07 -20.34
C LEU A 581 31.00 -16.31 -19.66
N GLU A 582 31.22 -16.53 -18.35
CA GLU A 582 32.26 -15.83 -17.60
C GLU A 582 33.65 -15.98 -18.25
N GLY A 583 34.32 -14.84 -18.46
CA GLY A 583 35.64 -14.77 -19.09
C GLY A 583 35.65 -14.93 -20.61
N ARG A 584 34.52 -15.23 -21.25
CA ARG A 584 34.42 -15.39 -22.71
C ARG A 584 34.20 -14.06 -23.42
N THR A 585 34.89 -13.86 -24.54
CA THR A 585 34.80 -12.66 -25.37
C THR A 585 34.11 -12.94 -26.70
N PHE A 586 33.03 -12.21 -26.98
CA PHE A 586 32.23 -12.32 -28.20
C PHE A 586 32.41 -11.10 -29.10
N VAL A 587 32.42 -11.31 -30.42
CA VAL A 587 32.37 -10.24 -31.43
C VAL A 587 31.20 -10.49 -32.37
N PHE A 588 30.33 -9.50 -32.53
CA PHE A 588 29.20 -9.58 -33.46
C PHE A 588 29.54 -8.94 -34.81
N THR A 589 29.17 -9.60 -35.90
CA THR A 589 29.34 -9.12 -37.28
C THR A 589 28.14 -9.51 -38.15
N GLY A 590 27.83 -8.69 -39.16
CA GLY A 590 26.60 -8.86 -39.95
C GLY A 590 25.34 -8.43 -39.20
N THR A 591 24.18 -8.73 -39.80
CA THR A 591 22.83 -8.49 -39.27
C THR A 591 22.22 -9.83 -38.86
N LEU A 592 21.80 -9.96 -37.60
CA LEU A 592 21.15 -11.18 -37.11
C LEU A 592 19.65 -11.17 -37.48
N PRO A 593 19.08 -12.28 -37.98
CA PRO A 593 17.66 -12.43 -38.31
C PRO A 593 16.64 -11.96 -37.27
N THR A 594 16.82 -12.25 -35.97
CA THR A 594 15.81 -11.96 -34.94
C THR A 594 16.26 -11.03 -33.80
N LEU A 595 17.57 -10.90 -33.58
CA LEU A 595 18.14 -10.13 -32.47
C LEU A 595 18.86 -8.87 -32.94
N GLU A 596 18.55 -7.73 -32.31
CA GLU A 596 19.38 -6.55 -32.48
C GLU A 596 20.76 -6.77 -31.85
N ARG A 597 21.83 -6.28 -32.48
CA ARG A 597 23.20 -6.39 -31.97
C ARG A 597 23.35 -5.89 -30.53
N ARG A 598 22.64 -4.81 -30.17
CA ARG A 598 22.62 -4.27 -28.80
C ARG A 598 21.98 -5.22 -27.81
N GLU A 599 20.98 -5.98 -28.22
CA GLU A 599 20.27 -6.94 -27.39
C GLU A 599 21.09 -8.22 -27.22
N ALA A 600 21.68 -8.72 -28.30
CA ALA A 600 22.64 -9.83 -28.26
C ALA A 600 23.85 -9.51 -27.37
N SER A 601 24.36 -8.27 -27.42
CA SER A 601 25.46 -7.83 -26.54
C SER A 601 25.05 -7.82 -25.07
N ARG A 602 23.82 -7.37 -24.76
CA ARG A 602 23.27 -7.42 -23.40
C ARG A 602 23.09 -8.85 -22.90
N ILE A 603 22.73 -9.81 -23.76
CA ILE A 603 22.61 -11.23 -23.38
C ILE A 603 23.99 -11.77 -22.94
N VAL A 604 25.04 -11.50 -23.72
CA VAL A 604 26.41 -11.92 -23.39
C VAL A 604 26.88 -11.31 -22.08
N GLU A 605 26.69 -10.01 -21.91
CA GLU A 605 27.08 -9.28 -20.69
C GLU A 605 26.29 -9.75 -19.46
N ARG A 606 24.99 -10.04 -19.61
CA ARG A 606 24.14 -10.61 -18.57
C ARG A 606 24.59 -12.00 -18.13
N LEU A 607 25.14 -12.80 -19.05
CA LEU A 607 25.69 -14.13 -18.78
C LEU A 607 27.17 -14.10 -18.37
N GLY A 608 27.75 -12.92 -18.08
CA GLY A 608 29.11 -12.76 -17.56
C GLY A 608 30.22 -12.68 -18.63
N GLY A 609 29.86 -12.69 -19.92
CA GLY A 609 30.79 -12.55 -21.03
C GLY A 609 31.11 -11.09 -21.35
N LYS A 610 32.10 -10.88 -22.23
CA LYS A 610 32.53 -9.57 -22.73
C LYS A 610 32.22 -9.44 -24.21
N THR A 611 31.82 -8.26 -24.66
CA THR A 611 31.69 -7.96 -26.08
C THR A 611 32.84 -7.09 -26.57
N ALA A 612 33.36 -7.37 -27.76
CA ALA A 612 34.47 -6.62 -28.36
C ALA A 612 34.12 -6.09 -29.75
N GLY A 613 34.70 -4.94 -30.10
CA GLY A 613 34.47 -4.29 -31.40
C GLY A 613 35.27 -4.88 -32.56
N SER A 614 36.29 -5.69 -32.29
CA SER A 614 37.20 -6.26 -33.30
C SER A 614 37.62 -7.68 -32.93
N VAL A 615 37.94 -8.49 -33.95
CA VAL A 615 38.40 -9.88 -33.77
C VAL A 615 39.90 -9.88 -33.49
N SER A 616 40.30 -10.50 -32.38
CA SER A 616 41.68 -10.65 -31.95
C SER A 616 41.97 -12.10 -31.55
N ARG A 617 43.23 -12.42 -31.21
CA ARG A 617 43.58 -13.74 -30.65
C ARG A 617 42.91 -14.05 -29.30
N ASN A 618 42.40 -13.02 -28.61
CA ASN A 618 41.69 -13.16 -27.33
C ASN A 618 40.17 -13.22 -27.50
N THR A 619 39.66 -13.29 -28.75
CA THR A 619 38.24 -13.45 -29.03
C THR A 619 37.90 -14.94 -28.96
N ASP A 620 36.94 -15.32 -28.11
CA ASP A 620 36.50 -16.71 -27.97
C ASP A 620 35.50 -17.10 -29.06
N TYR A 621 34.58 -16.20 -29.41
CA TYR A 621 33.52 -16.48 -30.39
C TYR A 621 33.23 -15.26 -31.28
N VAL A 622 32.91 -15.53 -32.54
CA VAL A 622 32.37 -14.54 -33.48
C VAL A 622 30.97 -14.96 -33.88
N VAL A 623 29.96 -14.14 -33.60
CA VAL A 623 28.58 -14.38 -34.02
C VAL A 623 28.36 -13.63 -35.34
N ALA A 624 28.11 -14.39 -36.41
CA ALA A 624 28.03 -13.90 -37.77
C ALA A 624 26.61 -14.02 -38.31
N GLY A 625 25.97 -12.87 -38.57
CA GLY A 625 24.70 -12.77 -39.28
C GLY A 625 24.87 -12.58 -40.79
N GLU A 626 23.77 -12.27 -41.48
CA GLU A 626 23.79 -11.94 -42.90
C GLU A 626 24.73 -10.75 -43.19
N ALA A 627 25.42 -10.80 -44.33
CA ALA A 627 26.42 -9.81 -44.74
C ALA A 627 27.62 -9.64 -43.77
N ALA A 628 28.03 -10.71 -43.07
CA ALA A 628 29.25 -10.70 -42.26
C ALA A 628 30.51 -10.51 -43.12
N GLY A 629 31.08 -9.29 -43.10
CA GLY A 629 32.23 -8.89 -43.92
C GLY A 629 33.60 -9.20 -43.30
N SER A 630 34.47 -8.19 -43.20
CA SER A 630 35.89 -8.32 -42.84
C SER A 630 36.19 -9.00 -41.50
N LYS A 631 35.26 -8.94 -40.53
CA LYS A 631 35.41 -9.61 -39.23
C LYS A 631 35.25 -11.13 -39.31
N LEU A 632 34.40 -11.62 -40.21
CA LEU A 632 34.24 -13.07 -40.44
C LEU A 632 35.51 -13.63 -41.09
N ALA A 633 36.03 -12.96 -42.12
CA ALA A 633 37.30 -13.33 -42.73
C ALA A 633 38.44 -13.37 -41.69
N ARG A 634 38.50 -12.36 -40.82
CA ARG A 634 39.50 -12.29 -39.75
C ARG A 634 39.35 -13.39 -38.68
N ALA A 635 38.13 -13.81 -38.38
CA ALA A 635 37.86 -14.93 -37.47
C ALA A 635 38.40 -16.25 -38.04
N LEU A 636 38.15 -16.50 -39.32
CA LEU A 636 38.63 -17.70 -40.02
C LEU A 636 40.17 -17.74 -40.10
N GLU A 637 40.83 -16.62 -40.40
CA GLU A 637 42.30 -16.52 -40.41
C GLU A 637 42.92 -16.83 -39.05
N LEU A 638 42.27 -16.41 -37.97
CA LEU A 638 42.77 -16.56 -36.59
C LEU A 638 42.30 -17.87 -35.93
N GLY A 639 41.49 -18.69 -36.62
CA GLY A 639 40.94 -19.94 -36.10
C GLY A 639 39.93 -19.74 -34.96
N VAL A 640 39.29 -18.57 -34.88
CA VAL A 640 38.28 -18.28 -33.85
C VAL A 640 36.93 -18.91 -34.25
N PRO A 641 36.27 -19.69 -33.36
CA PRO A 641 34.97 -20.27 -33.62
C PRO A 641 33.91 -19.25 -34.07
N VAL A 642 33.18 -19.57 -35.14
CA VAL A 642 32.11 -18.74 -35.69
C VAL A 642 30.76 -19.41 -35.44
N LEU A 643 29.82 -18.66 -34.88
CA LEU A 643 28.45 -19.08 -34.60
C LEU A 643 27.47 -18.29 -35.49
N ASP A 644 26.40 -18.92 -35.94
CA ASP A 644 25.22 -18.22 -36.47
C ASP A 644 24.26 -17.87 -35.32
N GLU A 645 23.17 -17.16 -35.62
CA GLU A 645 22.20 -16.77 -34.58
C GLU A 645 21.48 -17.97 -33.95
N ALA A 646 21.33 -19.11 -34.65
CA ALA A 646 20.67 -20.28 -34.10
C ALA A 646 21.58 -21.06 -33.13
N ALA A 647 22.89 -21.03 -33.37
CA ALA A 647 23.90 -21.62 -32.51
C ALA A 647 24.33 -20.70 -31.34
N PHE A 648 24.07 -19.39 -31.45
CA PHE A 648 24.22 -18.39 -30.39
C PHE A 648 23.04 -18.41 -29.41
#